data_AF-A0A6C0L7S3-F1
#
_entry.id   AF-A0A6C0L7S3-F1
#
_cell.length_a   1.000
_cell.length_b   1.000
_cell.length_c   1.000
_cell.angle_alpha   90.00
_cell.angle_beta   90.00
_cell.angle_gamma   90.00
#
_symmetry.space_group_name_H-M   'P 1'
#
loop_
_entity.id
_entity.type
_entity.pdbx_description
1 polymer ?
#
loop_
_entity_poly.entity_id
_entity_poly.type
_entity_poly.pdbx_seq_one_letter_code
_entity_poly.pdbx_strand_id
1 'polypeptide(L)'
;MQQCQKIHDGVGSLELYTGKDVEVVNIVKGESAPSHLPLQVVQAKLMVDEELAVWCDLDSWFDFSDMEKFHETLRTSPGLVEQIFPSERSIVCMATTRRYIDYRDPWENHVRNDRNRVVFLLVRDGQNIHQVYSSVESHLGASQLFPSASEQEAHFQGIDGSTIKFEDVSYTDRLKQHDLMALHYRRFLILICGLDHRLKLFGDFYDTNTPYSFLSLEFQERYFQFLHDKDGSGLLGMAETRPSLQSYLEQANSCLQSGSRVMCNWDSLMNPVTAPGAVQEDNSYSGYKWLGRTHKNYEPVIAFRQGDDICVNATVNRYSTDRDFNCKVNLSLFKESSRNDAELGFLCMDTIKAEELEWYIHRRKFRSNHLFYIRFFKMALNYIRAEREAEEPYRQMLSQALADGNIGQPNLRSELIDRCIVAWRADNRGATLEAAMSTEKGSKELLNQLYMLADVGLKHLPGVRNFISSKGYELVRLSVNASGKLVAYAAPANFECDNRMEGHAWVHRMVLATSRNVLNVTHQRFAKMKHFLPAENTLFEDEQLVATWSGKKTAFKSFEEKQRYFDTCSRGAQALKQFLKLNDPVIYTNLLGQWIEAYESINETSEYVQQVSLMAPVAVKSEKGKASLIYIGTKDLADWFYQKAPTPELQALFLEEYLSKFENKEVNKEKLLSRRNTALSLSFYTMDNGEVPDEILVTKSVDNARRWYSGMFTSMPTMLNDQWSCHVAHFSRNGKLYLTPDLVTDEGEPGFDEILGYPRPEGLVPVTVCEFEIDHFNRRGIDANGDKVNITQWVDIYQGEREVTELLGPISEEGVNIKTYRMDTLEQAMKNISRGSTRLRPSTENSEWQQPAEGVSRYVLRSW
;
A
#
# COMPACT_ATOMS: atom_id res chain seq x y z
N MET A 1 -30.58 -51.76 -8.61
CA MET A 1 -29.87 -50.77 -7.77
C MET A 1 -30.73 -49.54 -7.44
N GLN A 2 -31.38 -48.85 -8.40
CA GLN A 2 -32.25 -47.68 -8.12
C GLN A 2 -33.40 -47.92 -7.12
N GLN A 3 -34.04 -49.10 -7.11
CA GLN A 3 -35.10 -49.42 -6.14
C GLN A 3 -34.58 -49.60 -4.70
N CYS A 4 -33.42 -50.23 -4.51
CA CYS A 4 -32.77 -50.31 -3.19
C CYS A 4 -32.38 -48.92 -2.66
N GLN A 5 -31.93 -48.03 -3.55
CA GLN A 5 -31.56 -46.67 -3.19
C GLN A 5 -32.78 -45.83 -2.77
N LYS A 6 -33.89 -45.91 -3.50
CA LYS A 6 -35.18 -45.28 -3.11
C LYS A 6 -35.75 -45.81 -1.79
N ILE A 7 -35.58 -47.11 -1.52
CA ILE A 7 -36.00 -47.71 -0.25
C ILE A 7 -35.09 -47.22 0.89
N HIS A 8 -33.77 -47.13 0.68
CA HIS A 8 -32.84 -46.60 1.66
C HIS A 8 -33.09 -45.11 1.96
N ASP A 9 -33.38 -44.30 0.94
CA ASP A 9 -33.77 -42.89 1.08
C ASP A 9 -35.11 -42.71 1.83
N GLY A 10 -36.06 -43.61 1.60
CA GLY A 10 -37.33 -43.66 2.31
C GLY A 10 -37.17 -44.05 3.79
N VAL A 11 -36.30 -45.03 4.08
CA VAL A 11 -35.95 -45.43 5.45
C VAL A 11 -35.27 -44.29 6.21
N GLY A 12 -34.28 -43.62 5.59
CA GLY A 12 -33.60 -42.48 6.23
C GLY A 12 -34.55 -41.30 6.53
N SER A 13 -35.55 -41.07 5.67
CA SER A 13 -36.57 -40.04 5.92
C SER A 13 -37.51 -40.41 7.08
N LEU A 14 -37.80 -41.70 7.26
CA LEU A 14 -38.63 -42.19 8.37
C LEU A 14 -37.88 -42.16 9.71
N GLU A 15 -36.58 -42.49 9.70
CA GLU A 15 -35.69 -42.39 10.87
C GLU A 15 -35.55 -40.95 11.38
N LEU A 16 -35.52 -39.98 10.46
CA LEU A 16 -35.58 -38.55 10.77
C LEU A 16 -36.88 -38.14 11.47
N TYR A 17 -38.02 -38.62 10.96
CA TYR A 17 -39.32 -38.36 11.56
C TYR A 17 -39.51 -39.04 12.93
N THR A 18 -38.80 -40.12 13.22
CA THR A 18 -38.82 -40.76 14.55
C THR A 18 -37.78 -40.17 15.50
N GLY A 19 -36.81 -39.40 14.99
CA GLY A 19 -35.79 -38.71 15.78
C GLY A 19 -34.57 -39.57 16.09
N LYS A 20 -34.36 -40.65 15.34
CA LYS A 20 -33.14 -41.44 15.43
C LYS A 20 -31.95 -40.58 15.00
N ASP A 21 -30.89 -40.55 15.82
CA ASP A 21 -29.68 -39.73 15.63
C ASP A 21 -29.95 -38.20 15.56
N VAL A 22 -31.00 -37.74 16.25
CA VAL A 22 -31.30 -36.32 16.46
C VAL A 22 -31.08 -35.96 17.93
N GLU A 23 -30.17 -35.03 18.20
CA GLU A 23 -29.86 -34.53 19.54
C GLU A 23 -30.45 -33.13 19.73
N VAL A 24 -31.16 -32.91 20.84
CA VAL A 24 -31.77 -31.62 21.19
C VAL A 24 -31.21 -31.14 22.52
N VAL A 25 -30.52 -30.00 22.48
CA VAL A 25 -29.94 -29.33 23.64
C VAL A 25 -30.82 -28.11 24.00
N ASN A 26 -31.28 -28.06 25.25
CA ASN A 26 -32.04 -26.91 25.75
C ASN A 26 -31.08 -25.83 26.27
N ILE A 27 -31.07 -24.65 25.64
CA ILE A 27 -30.18 -23.55 26.03
C ILE A 27 -30.88 -22.64 27.05
N VAL A 28 -32.10 -22.22 26.73
CA VAL A 28 -32.96 -21.36 27.57
C VAL A 28 -34.34 -22.00 27.69
N LYS A 29 -34.92 -21.97 28.89
CA LYS A 29 -36.32 -22.37 29.15
C LYS A 29 -37.09 -21.16 29.69
N GLY A 30 -38.28 -20.93 29.15
CA GLY A 30 -39.15 -19.82 29.54
C GLY A 30 -40.55 -19.94 28.93
N GLU A 31 -41.24 -18.81 28.79
CA GLU A 31 -42.58 -18.76 28.19
C GLU A 31 -42.56 -18.99 26.67
N SER A 32 -43.56 -19.72 26.17
CA SER A 32 -43.75 -19.99 24.74
C SER A 32 -44.24 -18.74 23.99
N ALA A 33 -43.97 -18.66 22.68
CA ALA A 33 -44.44 -17.53 21.88
C ALA A 33 -45.97 -17.52 21.73
N PRO A 34 -46.59 -16.34 21.57
CA PRO A 34 -48.03 -16.22 21.30
C PRO A 34 -48.49 -17.12 20.13
N SER A 35 -49.67 -17.74 20.27
CA SER A 35 -50.12 -18.76 19.32
C SER A 35 -50.48 -18.27 17.92
N HIS A 36 -50.71 -16.97 17.77
CA HIS A 36 -51.01 -16.35 16.48
C HIS A 36 -49.77 -16.10 15.61
N LEU A 37 -48.55 -16.25 16.17
CA LEU A 37 -47.32 -16.03 15.42
C LEU A 37 -47.00 -17.23 14.53
N PRO A 38 -46.76 -17.05 13.22
CA PRO A 38 -46.33 -18.14 12.35
C PRO A 38 -44.91 -18.60 12.68
N LEU A 39 -44.54 -19.79 12.20
CA LEU A 39 -43.16 -20.28 12.28
C LEU A 39 -42.31 -19.65 11.19
N GLN A 40 -41.36 -18.82 11.56
CA GLN A 40 -40.46 -18.19 10.60
C GLN A 40 -39.25 -19.07 10.32
N VAL A 41 -38.94 -19.29 9.04
CA VAL A 41 -37.78 -20.10 8.60
C VAL A 41 -36.81 -19.19 7.87
N VAL A 42 -35.58 -19.07 8.37
CA VAL A 42 -34.55 -18.18 7.83
C VAL A 42 -33.69 -18.89 6.79
N GLN A 43 -33.47 -18.27 5.63
CA GLN A 43 -32.72 -18.86 4.53
C GLN A 43 -31.22 -18.95 4.84
N ALA A 44 -30.62 -17.86 5.29
CA ALA A 44 -29.18 -17.76 5.47
C ALA A 44 -28.64 -18.72 6.55
N LYS A 45 -27.52 -19.37 6.24
CA LYS A 45 -26.68 -20.03 7.26
C LYS A 45 -25.80 -19.00 7.95
N LEU A 46 -25.98 -18.83 9.26
CA LEU A 46 -25.16 -17.96 10.09
C LEU A 46 -23.95 -18.73 10.66
N MET A 47 -22.94 -17.99 11.12
CA MET A 47 -21.77 -18.56 11.78
C MET A 47 -21.73 -18.07 13.22
N VAL A 48 -21.46 -18.98 14.17
CA VAL A 48 -21.47 -18.66 15.60
C VAL A 48 -20.40 -17.62 15.93
N ASP A 49 -19.18 -17.81 15.43
CA ASP A 49 -18.08 -16.87 15.65
C ASP A 49 -18.41 -15.45 15.14
N GLU A 50 -19.00 -15.34 13.95
CA GLU A 50 -19.37 -14.05 13.35
C GLU A 50 -20.45 -13.30 14.15
N GLU A 51 -21.46 -14.00 14.65
CA GLU A 51 -22.54 -13.39 15.42
C GLU A 51 -22.10 -13.08 16.86
N LEU A 52 -21.31 -13.97 17.47
CA LEU A 52 -20.82 -13.84 18.84
C LEU A 52 -19.72 -12.76 18.96
N ALA A 53 -18.92 -12.52 17.92
CA ALA A 53 -17.86 -11.51 17.92
C ALA A 53 -18.35 -10.08 18.25
N VAL A 54 -19.62 -9.78 18.01
CA VAL A 54 -20.23 -8.48 18.38
C VAL A 54 -20.31 -8.31 19.90
N TRP A 55 -20.48 -9.40 20.64
CA TRP A 55 -20.74 -9.39 22.09
C TRP A 55 -19.52 -9.79 22.90
N CYS A 56 -18.74 -10.76 22.42
CA CYS A 56 -17.55 -11.26 23.08
C CYS A 56 -16.29 -11.01 22.24
N ASP A 57 -15.13 -10.96 22.89
CA ASP A 57 -13.85 -10.85 22.20
C ASP A 57 -13.36 -12.25 21.84
N LEU A 58 -13.52 -12.61 20.56
CA LEU A 58 -13.11 -13.91 20.03
C LEU A 58 -11.74 -13.80 19.38
N ASP A 59 -10.91 -14.82 19.56
CA ASP A 59 -9.63 -14.95 18.88
C ASP A 59 -9.72 -15.89 17.67
N SER A 60 -8.58 -16.08 17.00
CA SER A 60 -8.45 -16.96 15.84
C SER A 60 -8.63 -18.45 16.16
N TRP A 61 -8.61 -18.82 17.45
CA TRP A 61 -8.68 -20.21 17.92
C TRP A 61 -10.08 -20.67 18.27
N PHE A 62 -11.06 -19.76 18.29
CA PHE A 62 -12.46 -20.11 18.55
C PHE A 62 -12.94 -21.22 17.60
N ASP A 63 -13.30 -22.36 18.19
CA ASP A 63 -13.73 -23.55 17.48
C ASP A 63 -14.92 -24.26 18.14
N PHE A 64 -15.29 -25.44 17.65
CA PHE A 64 -16.46 -26.19 18.13
C PHE A 64 -16.40 -26.53 19.62
N SER A 65 -15.22 -26.50 20.24
CA SER A 65 -15.06 -26.75 21.68
C SER A 65 -15.48 -25.56 22.56
N ASP A 66 -15.56 -24.37 21.99
CA ASP A 66 -15.94 -23.12 22.68
C ASP A 66 -17.45 -22.83 22.69
N MET A 67 -18.28 -23.76 22.21
CA MET A 67 -19.73 -23.56 22.06
C MET A 67 -20.47 -23.20 23.36
N GLU A 68 -19.95 -23.58 24.53
CA GLU A 68 -20.57 -23.17 25.80
C GLU A 68 -20.53 -21.65 26.00
N LYS A 69 -19.49 -20.95 25.52
CA LYS A 69 -19.42 -19.48 25.56
C LYS A 69 -20.58 -18.85 24.78
N PHE A 70 -20.92 -19.45 23.64
CA PHE A 70 -22.07 -19.03 22.84
C PHE A 70 -23.39 -19.27 23.59
N HIS A 71 -23.56 -20.44 24.22
CA HIS A 71 -24.75 -20.75 25.00
C HIS A 71 -24.93 -19.82 26.21
N GLU A 72 -23.86 -19.53 26.95
CA GLU A 72 -23.88 -18.60 28.07
C GLU A 72 -24.23 -17.18 27.63
N THR A 73 -23.71 -16.73 26.48
CA THR A 73 -24.03 -15.41 25.93
C THR A 73 -25.49 -15.32 25.50
N LEU A 74 -26.05 -16.37 24.89
CA LEU A 74 -27.49 -16.45 24.56
C LEU A 74 -28.38 -16.37 25.81
N ARG A 75 -27.94 -16.97 26.94
CA ARG A 75 -28.69 -16.93 28.21
C ARG A 75 -28.69 -15.54 28.85
N THR A 76 -27.60 -14.79 28.69
CA THR A 76 -27.35 -13.54 29.42
C THR A 76 -27.67 -12.27 28.63
N SER A 77 -27.62 -12.33 27.29
CA SER A 77 -27.67 -11.15 26.42
C SER A 77 -28.89 -11.18 25.49
N PRO A 78 -30.01 -10.51 25.83
CA PRO A 78 -31.20 -10.45 24.97
C PRO A 78 -30.91 -9.89 23.57
N GLY A 79 -29.97 -8.94 23.46
CA GLY A 79 -29.60 -8.36 22.17
C GLY A 79 -28.96 -9.35 21.19
N LEU A 80 -28.26 -10.39 21.67
CA LEU A 80 -27.76 -11.46 20.80
C LEU A 80 -28.92 -12.33 20.27
N VAL A 81 -29.92 -12.57 21.09
CA VAL A 81 -31.14 -13.31 20.70
C VAL A 81 -31.88 -12.54 19.60
N GLU A 82 -32.09 -11.23 19.76
CA GLU A 82 -32.69 -10.37 18.73
C GLU A 82 -31.82 -10.25 17.47
N GLN A 83 -30.50 -10.32 17.61
CA GLN A 83 -29.58 -10.31 16.48
C GLN A 83 -29.69 -11.58 15.63
N ILE A 84 -29.88 -12.75 16.24
CA ILE A 84 -29.93 -14.05 15.53
C ILE A 84 -31.34 -14.34 15.01
N PHE A 85 -32.36 -14.13 15.83
CA PHE A 85 -33.73 -14.52 15.55
C PHE A 85 -34.57 -13.32 15.10
N PRO A 86 -35.10 -13.31 13.85
CA PRO A 86 -35.91 -12.20 13.36
C PRO A 86 -37.31 -12.10 14.00
N SER A 87 -37.78 -13.18 14.64
CA SER A 87 -39.06 -13.21 15.37
C SER A 87 -39.00 -14.15 16.58
N GLU A 88 -40.00 -14.05 17.46
CA GLU A 88 -40.12 -14.88 18.67
C GLU A 88 -40.38 -16.35 18.39
N ARG A 89 -40.79 -16.72 17.17
CA ARG A 89 -40.95 -18.11 16.74
C ARG A 89 -40.21 -18.33 15.43
N SER A 90 -38.97 -18.81 15.51
CA SER A 90 -38.11 -18.92 14.33
C SER A 90 -37.12 -20.08 14.36
N ILE A 91 -36.73 -20.51 13.16
CA ILE A 91 -35.69 -21.51 12.91
C ILE A 91 -34.57 -20.86 12.12
N VAL A 92 -33.35 -20.98 12.64
CA VAL A 92 -32.12 -20.48 12.03
C VAL A 92 -31.13 -21.61 11.86
N CYS A 93 -30.45 -21.63 10.72
CA CYS A 93 -29.38 -22.56 10.42
C CYS A 93 -28.03 -21.96 10.81
N MET A 94 -27.21 -22.66 11.59
CA MET A 94 -25.91 -22.17 12.03
C MET A 94 -24.80 -23.24 11.92
N ALA A 95 -23.56 -22.80 11.76
CA ALA A 95 -22.37 -23.60 11.99
C ALA A 95 -21.41 -22.85 12.91
N THR A 96 -20.44 -23.54 13.51
CA THR A 96 -19.51 -22.90 14.45
C THR A 96 -18.65 -21.84 13.77
N THR A 97 -17.90 -22.25 12.74
CA THR A 97 -17.08 -21.35 11.93
C THR A 97 -16.86 -21.95 10.54
N ARG A 98 -16.75 -21.08 9.54
CA ARG A 98 -16.36 -21.46 8.17
C ARG A 98 -14.86 -21.33 7.92
N ARG A 99 -14.10 -20.77 8.86
CA ARG A 99 -12.66 -20.58 8.75
C ARG A 99 -11.92 -21.91 8.75
N TYR A 100 -10.73 -21.91 8.18
CA TYR A 100 -9.78 -22.99 8.35
C TYR A 100 -8.87 -22.67 9.52
N ILE A 101 -8.85 -23.53 10.54
CA ILE A 101 -7.96 -23.44 11.70
C ILE A 101 -6.86 -24.48 11.54
N ASP A 102 -5.60 -24.03 11.63
CA ASP A 102 -4.44 -24.91 11.57
C ASP A 102 -4.03 -25.38 12.97
N TYR A 103 -4.49 -26.58 13.33
CA TYR A 103 -4.12 -27.33 14.53
C TYR A 103 -2.76 -28.04 14.40
N ARG A 104 -1.95 -27.71 13.38
CA ARG A 104 -0.58 -28.21 13.07
C ARG A 104 -0.50 -29.63 12.55
N ASP A 105 -1.40 -30.53 12.95
CA ASP A 105 -1.47 -31.90 12.44
C ASP A 105 -2.49 -32.01 11.26
N PRO A 106 -2.09 -32.51 10.07
CA PRO A 106 -2.98 -32.56 8.91
C PRO A 106 -4.24 -33.40 9.09
N TRP A 107 -4.17 -34.50 9.85
CA TRP A 107 -5.33 -35.37 10.07
C TRP A 107 -6.29 -34.74 11.09
N GLU A 108 -5.73 -34.23 12.18
CA GLU A 108 -6.48 -33.46 13.17
C GLU A 108 -7.12 -32.22 12.56
N ASN A 109 -6.43 -31.53 11.65
CA ASN A 109 -6.97 -30.41 10.89
C ASN A 109 -8.22 -30.81 10.12
N HIS A 110 -8.19 -31.93 9.39
CA HIS A 110 -9.36 -32.40 8.65
C HIS A 110 -10.53 -32.67 9.60
N VAL A 111 -10.33 -33.50 10.62
CA VAL A 111 -11.39 -33.93 11.54
C VAL A 111 -11.98 -32.76 12.33
N ARG A 112 -11.15 -31.85 12.84
CA ARG A 112 -11.60 -30.70 13.64
C ARG A 112 -12.26 -29.63 12.78
N ASN A 113 -11.74 -29.34 11.59
CA ASN A 113 -12.39 -28.39 10.70
C ASN A 113 -13.71 -28.93 10.13
N ASP A 114 -13.84 -30.25 9.95
CA ASP A 114 -15.14 -30.85 9.63
C ASP A 114 -16.15 -30.63 10.75
N ARG A 115 -15.74 -30.81 12.01
CA ARG A 115 -16.58 -30.49 13.19
C ARG A 115 -16.99 -29.02 13.26
N ASN A 116 -16.08 -28.10 12.94
CA ASN A 116 -16.39 -26.66 12.87
C ASN A 116 -17.48 -26.32 11.85
N ARG A 117 -17.55 -27.12 10.77
CA ARG A 117 -18.49 -26.97 9.65
C ARG A 117 -19.79 -27.75 9.85
N VAL A 118 -19.90 -28.55 10.92
CA VAL A 118 -21.15 -29.22 11.26
C VAL A 118 -22.23 -28.18 11.47
N VAL A 119 -23.30 -28.31 10.68
CA VAL A 119 -24.45 -27.42 10.76
C VAL A 119 -25.45 -27.98 11.77
N PHE A 120 -26.03 -27.08 12.54
CA PHE A 120 -27.11 -27.35 13.47
C PHE A 120 -28.24 -26.33 13.28
N LEU A 121 -29.43 -26.68 13.77
CA LEU A 121 -30.56 -25.75 13.83
C LEU A 121 -30.62 -25.09 15.20
N LEU A 122 -30.85 -23.79 15.20
CA LEU A 122 -31.20 -23.04 16.40
C LEU A 122 -32.68 -22.67 16.30
N VAL A 123 -33.46 -23.05 17.31
CA VAL A 123 -34.91 -22.92 17.35
C VAL A 123 -35.30 -22.02 18.50
N ARG A 124 -36.16 -21.04 18.23
CA ARG A 124 -36.77 -20.16 19.23
C ARG A 124 -38.28 -20.34 19.28
N ASP A 125 -38.82 -20.48 20.48
CA ASP A 125 -40.26 -20.39 20.79
C ASP A 125 -40.47 -19.51 22.03
N GLY A 126 -40.71 -18.23 21.79
CA GLY A 126 -40.81 -17.19 22.81
C GLY A 126 -39.46 -16.95 23.47
N GLN A 127 -39.36 -17.35 24.73
CA GLN A 127 -38.13 -17.35 25.53
C GLN A 127 -37.38 -18.69 25.46
N ASN A 128 -38.00 -19.75 24.95
CA ASN A 128 -37.36 -21.05 24.82
C ASN A 128 -36.40 -21.04 23.63
N ILE A 129 -35.17 -21.51 23.87
CA ILE A 129 -34.13 -21.63 22.84
C ILE A 129 -33.54 -23.03 22.88
N HIS A 130 -33.54 -23.68 21.73
CA HIS A 130 -33.07 -25.06 21.56
C HIS A 130 -32.04 -25.13 20.44
N GLN A 131 -31.04 -25.98 20.60
CA GLN A 131 -30.10 -26.36 19.56
C GLN A 131 -30.36 -27.80 19.15
N VAL A 132 -30.43 -28.05 17.84
CA VAL A 132 -30.76 -29.37 17.29
C VAL A 132 -29.68 -29.82 16.33
N TYR A 133 -29.05 -30.96 16.63
CA TYR A 133 -28.14 -31.67 15.75
C TYR A 133 -28.86 -32.85 15.09
N SER A 134 -28.58 -33.09 13.82
CA SER A 134 -29.11 -34.26 13.11
C SER A 134 -28.08 -34.84 12.16
N SER A 135 -28.11 -36.15 11.96
CA SER A 135 -27.18 -36.92 11.12
C SER A 135 -27.40 -36.78 9.61
N VAL A 136 -28.25 -35.85 9.15
CA VAL A 136 -28.62 -35.74 7.73
C VAL A 136 -27.58 -34.98 6.92
N GLU A 137 -27.20 -35.55 5.77
CA GLU A 137 -26.34 -34.91 4.76
C GLU A 137 -26.82 -33.51 4.32
N SER A 138 -28.13 -33.22 4.40
CA SER A 138 -28.69 -31.88 4.10
C SER A 138 -28.17 -30.79 5.02
N HIS A 139 -27.79 -31.14 6.26
CA HIS A 139 -27.19 -30.20 7.20
C HIS A 139 -25.67 -30.20 7.05
N LEU A 140 -25.03 -31.33 6.74
CA LEU A 140 -23.57 -31.46 6.74
C LEU A 140 -22.81 -30.66 5.65
N GLY A 141 -23.50 -29.95 4.75
CA GLY A 141 -22.82 -29.14 3.72
C GLY A 141 -23.63 -28.02 3.05
N ALA A 142 -24.91 -27.83 3.37
CA ALA A 142 -25.73 -26.82 2.68
C ALA A 142 -25.24 -25.39 2.96
N SER A 143 -25.19 -24.56 1.91
CA SER A 143 -24.86 -23.12 1.97
C SER A 143 -25.95 -22.30 2.67
N GLN A 144 -27.20 -22.79 2.63
CA GLN A 144 -28.41 -22.15 3.13
C GLN A 144 -29.48 -23.20 3.49
N LEU A 145 -30.52 -22.83 4.25
CA LEU A 145 -31.50 -23.76 4.79
C LEU A 145 -32.53 -24.25 3.76
N PHE A 146 -32.91 -23.39 2.83
CA PHE A 146 -33.79 -23.73 1.70
C PHE A 146 -33.30 -23.02 0.42
N PRO A 147 -33.60 -23.58 -0.77
CA PRO A 147 -33.04 -23.08 -2.03
C PRO A 147 -33.50 -21.67 -2.39
N SER A 148 -32.65 -20.91 -3.09
CA SER A 148 -33.04 -19.65 -3.73
C SER A 148 -33.54 -19.90 -5.15
N ALA A 149 -34.30 -18.94 -5.71
CA ALA A 149 -34.73 -18.99 -7.11
C ALA A 149 -33.51 -19.07 -8.06
N SER A 150 -32.43 -18.33 -7.75
CA SER A 150 -31.20 -18.33 -8.52
C SER A 150 -30.43 -19.65 -8.45
N GLU A 151 -30.41 -20.36 -7.31
CA GLU A 151 -29.77 -21.68 -7.20
C GLU A 151 -30.52 -22.72 -8.03
N GLN A 152 -31.86 -22.67 -8.04
CA GLN A 152 -32.68 -23.53 -8.89
C GLN A 152 -32.40 -23.31 -10.38
N GLU A 153 -32.26 -22.05 -10.80
CA GLU A 153 -31.96 -21.68 -12.19
C GLU A 153 -30.51 -21.96 -12.59
N ALA A 154 -29.54 -21.74 -11.70
CA ALA A 154 -28.10 -21.91 -11.96
C ALA A 154 -27.70 -23.37 -12.29
N HIS A 155 -28.46 -24.36 -11.82
CA HIS A 155 -28.24 -25.75 -12.21
C HIS A 155 -28.42 -25.98 -13.72
N PHE A 156 -29.22 -25.14 -14.38
CA PHE A 156 -29.50 -25.20 -15.81
C PHE A 156 -28.84 -24.06 -16.60
N GLN A 157 -27.80 -23.43 -16.06
CA GLN A 157 -26.97 -22.43 -16.75
C GLN A 157 -25.52 -22.92 -16.91
N GLY A 158 -24.96 -22.76 -18.11
CA GLY A 158 -23.56 -23.03 -18.43
C GLY A 158 -22.62 -21.94 -17.92
N ILE A 159 -21.31 -22.21 -17.92
CA ILE A 159 -20.26 -21.24 -17.51
C ILE A 159 -20.31 -19.97 -18.37
N ASP A 160 -20.77 -20.09 -19.61
CA ASP A 160 -20.93 -18.98 -20.57
C ASP A 160 -22.30 -18.28 -20.46
N GLY A 161 -23.13 -18.63 -19.47
CA GLY A 161 -24.48 -18.08 -19.27
C GLY A 161 -25.56 -18.67 -20.18
N SER A 162 -25.25 -19.70 -20.98
CA SER A 162 -26.20 -20.40 -21.84
C SER A 162 -27.14 -21.31 -21.04
N THR A 163 -28.43 -21.32 -21.38
CA THR A 163 -29.40 -22.24 -20.75
C THR A 163 -29.19 -23.66 -21.26
N ILE A 164 -28.87 -24.58 -20.36
CA ILE A 164 -28.66 -26.01 -20.64
C ILE A 164 -30.02 -26.64 -20.91
N LYS A 165 -30.17 -27.24 -22.09
CA LYS A 165 -31.43 -27.88 -22.52
C LYS A 165 -31.38 -29.38 -22.27
N PHE A 166 -32.55 -30.03 -22.37
CA PHE A 166 -32.69 -31.49 -22.21
C PHE A 166 -31.77 -32.32 -23.14
N GLU A 167 -31.37 -31.73 -24.27
CA GLU A 167 -30.55 -32.37 -25.31
C GLU A 167 -29.04 -32.39 -24.96
N ASP A 168 -28.61 -31.66 -23.92
CA ASP A 168 -27.20 -31.54 -23.53
C ASP A 168 -26.72 -32.73 -22.66
N VAL A 169 -25.50 -33.21 -22.91
CA VAL A 169 -24.89 -34.34 -22.18
C VAL A 169 -24.75 -34.07 -20.67
N SER A 170 -24.60 -32.79 -20.28
CA SER A 170 -24.51 -32.36 -18.88
C SER A 170 -25.86 -32.31 -18.14
N TYR A 171 -26.99 -32.43 -18.86
CA TYR A 171 -28.33 -32.31 -18.29
C TYR A 171 -28.63 -33.39 -17.23
N THR A 172 -28.18 -34.63 -17.44
CA THR A 172 -28.44 -35.74 -16.52
C THR A 172 -27.75 -35.58 -15.17
N ASP A 173 -26.53 -35.03 -15.14
CA ASP A 173 -25.81 -34.79 -13.89
C ASP A 173 -26.31 -33.54 -13.16
N ARG A 174 -26.77 -32.51 -13.87
CA ARG A 174 -27.43 -31.34 -13.28
C ARG A 174 -28.83 -31.67 -12.73
N LEU A 175 -29.58 -32.56 -13.39
CA LEU A 175 -30.87 -33.06 -12.89
C LEU A 175 -30.70 -33.84 -11.57
N LYS A 176 -29.65 -34.66 -11.45
CA LYS A 176 -29.32 -35.33 -10.18
C LYS A 176 -29.02 -34.33 -9.05
N GLN A 177 -28.30 -33.24 -9.34
CA GLN A 177 -28.03 -32.19 -8.36
C GLN A 177 -29.30 -31.46 -7.91
N HIS A 178 -30.20 -31.17 -8.84
CA HIS A 178 -31.52 -30.59 -8.54
C HIS A 178 -32.39 -31.53 -7.69
N ASP A 179 -32.43 -32.83 -8.01
CA ASP A 179 -33.16 -33.83 -7.24
C ASP A 179 -32.61 -34.01 -5.82
N LEU A 180 -31.28 -33.95 -5.65
CA LEU A 180 -30.63 -33.93 -4.33
C LEU A 180 -31.04 -32.69 -3.52
N MET A 181 -31.08 -31.51 -4.13
CA MET A 181 -31.51 -30.27 -3.47
C MET A 181 -32.98 -30.34 -3.00
N ALA A 182 -33.88 -30.85 -3.85
CA ALA A 182 -35.28 -31.07 -3.48
C ALA A 182 -35.43 -32.12 -2.35
N LEU A 183 -34.59 -33.16 -2.36
CA LEU A 183 -34.54 -34.17 -1.29
C LEU A 183 -34.08 -33.55 0.04
N HIS A 184 -33.08 -32.65 0.02
CA HIS A 184 -32.60 -31.96 1.21
C HIS A 184 -33.68 -31.11 1.88
N TYR A 185 -34.41 -30.28 1.11
CA TYR A 185 -35.51 -29.47 1.64
C TYR A 185 -36.64 -30.34 2.23
N ARG A 186 -37.00 -31.43 1.55
CA ARG A 186 -38.02 -32.39 2.05
C ARG A 186 -37.58 -33.04 3.36
N ARG A 187 -36.31 -33.46 3.48
CA ARG A 187 -35.76 -34.03 4.72
C ARG A 187 -35.78 -33.04 5.88
N PHE A 188 -35.49 -31.76 5.60
CA PHE A 188 -35.63 -30.68 6.59
C PHE A 188 -37.08 -30.55 7.09
N LEU A 189 -38.07 -30.47 6.19
CA LEU A 189 -39.49 -30.39 6.57
C LEU A 189 -39.95 -31.61 7.41
N ILE A 190 -39.46 -32.80 7.07
CA ILE A 190 -39.75 -34.03 7.83
C ILE A 190 -39.14 -33.97 9.23
N LEU A 191 -37.89 -33.49 9.36
CA LEU A 191 -37.22 -33.30 10.64
C LEU A 191 -38.03 -32.37 11.55
N ILE A 192 -38.39 -31.17 11.08
CA ILE A 192 -39.13 -30.20 11.90
C ILE A 192 -40.54 -30.70 12.23
N CYS A 193 -41.21 -31.41 11.33
CA CYS A 193 -42.49 -32.06 11.60
C CYS A 193 -42.37 -33.09 12.74
N GLY A 194 -41.33 -33.92 12.71
CA GLY A 194 -41.04 -34.88 13.77
C GLY A 194 -40.70 -34.21 15.11
N LEU A 195 -39.95 -33.10 15.08
CA LEU A 195 -39.61 -32.32 16.28
C LEU A 195 -40.85 -31.69 16.93
N ASP A 196 -41.77 -31.16 16.14
CA ASP A 196 -43.01 -30.59 16.65
C ASP A 196 -43.92 -31.66 17.28
N HIS A 197 -44.17 -32.77 16.57
CA HIS A 197 -45.07 -33.80 17.06
C HIS A 197 -44.54 -34.55 18.29
N ARG A 198 -43.22 -34.73 18.42
CA ARG A 198 -42.63 -35.48 19.54
C ARG A 198 -42.30 -34.61 20.74
N LEU A 199 -41.79 -33.40 20.50
CA LEU A 199 -41.18 -32.56 21.53
C LEU A 199 -41.86 -31.19 21.66
N LYS A 200 -42.79 -30.85 20.76
CA LYS A 200 -43.52 -29.57 20.75
C LYS A 200 -42.60 -28.34 20.75
N LEU A 201 -41.47 -28.45 20.07
CA LEU A 201 -40.37 -27.48 20.08
C LEU A 201 -40.74 -26.07 19.57
N PHE A 202 -41.83 -25.92 18.83
CA PHE A 202 -42.24 -24.63 18.25
C PHE A 202 -43.46 -24.01 18.94
N GLY A 203 -43.93 -24.58 20.06
CA GLY A 203 -45.14 -24.09 20.74
C GLY A 203 -46.40 -24.24 19.88
N ASP A 204 -47.54 -23.71 20.35
CA ASP A 204 -48.83 -23.83 19.67
C ASP A 204 -49.03 -22.75 18.62
N PHE A 205 -48.78 -23.03 17.33
CA PHE A 205 -48.93 -22.06 16.24
C PHE A 205 -49.96 -22.43 15.16
N TYR A 206 -50.62 -23.59 15.30
CA TYR A 206 -51.66 -24.08 14.41
C TYR A 206 -52.70 -24.89 15.20
N ASP A 207 -53.90 -25.08 14.63
CA ASP A 207 -54.97 -25.88 15.26
C ASP A 207 -54.64 -27.38 15.20
N THR A 208 -54.71 -28.07 16.33
CA THR A 208 -54.40 -29.51 16.47
C THR A 208 -55.34 -30.42 15.69
N ASN A 209 -56.46 -29.90 15.17
CA ASN A 209 -57.36 -30.61 14.27
C ASN A 209 -56.88 -30.72 12.81
N THR A 210 -55.72 -30.16 12.46
CA THR A 210 -55.13 -30.28 11.12
C THR A 210 -54.07 -31.41 11.08
N PRO A 211 -54.35 -32.57 10.47
CA PRO A 211 -53.40 -33.69 10.46
C PRO A 211 -52.27 -33.49 9.44
N TYR A 212 -51.03 -33.78 9.86
CA TYR A 212 -49.85 -34.11 9.03
C TYR A 212 -49.62 -33.29 7.76
N SER A 213 -49.33 -31.99 7.91
CA SER A 213 -49.33 -31.10 6.74
C SER A 213 -48.08 -30.23 6.56
N PHE A 214 -47.01 -30.36 7.35
CA PHE A 214 -45.79 -29.55 7.16
C PHE A 214 -45.20 -29.68 5.74
N LEU A 215 -45.44 -30.82 5.06
CA LEU A 215 -45.03 -31.06 3.67
C LEU A 215 -45.98 -30.48 2.62
N SER A 216 -47.20 -30.09 2.99
CA SER A 216 -48.16 -29.51 2.07
C SER A 216 -47.91 -28.01 1.90
N LEU A 217 -48.14 -27.51 0.68
CA LEU A 217 -47.98 -26.11 0.37
C LEU A 217 -49.01 -25.24 1.11
N GLU A 218 -50.27 -25.68 1.19
CA GLU A 218 -51.36 -24.94 1.84
C GLU A 218 -51.07 -24.65 3.33
N PHE A 219 -50.45 -25.61 4.03
CA PHE A 219 -50.05 -25.42 5.42
C PHE A 219 -48.84 -24.50 5.55
N GLN A 220 -47.85 -24.64 4.66
CA GLN A 220 -46.68 -23.76 4.62
C GLN A 220 -47.10 -22.31 4.37
N GLU A 221 -47.97 -22.04 3.39
CA GLU A 221 -48.46 -20.69 3.08
C GLU A 221 -49.25 -20.05 4.23
N ARG A 222 -49.91 -20.87 5.05
CA ARG A 222 -50.76 -20.39 6.15
C ARG A 222 -50.00 -20.18 7.46
N TYR A 223 -49.05 -21.06 7.78
CA TYR A 223 -48.43 -21.11 9.10
C TYR A 223 -46.91 -20.89 9.08
N PHE A 224 -46.26 -20.96 7.92
CA PHE A 224 -44.84 -20.67 7.80
C PHE A 224 -44.59 -19.32 7.14
N GLN A 225 -43.50 -18.68 7.54
CA GLN A 225 -42.99 -17.49 6.88
C GLN A 225 -41.53 -17.72 6.48
N PHE A 226 -41.27 -17.91 5.19
CA PHE A 226 -39.92 -18.06 4.66
C PHE A 226 -39.27 -16.68 4.51
N LEU A 227 -38.17 -16.45 5.22
CA LEU A 227 -37.40 -15.23 5.15
C LEU A 227 -36.21 -15.43 4.20
N HIS A 228 -36.29 -14.81 3.03
CA HIS A 228 -35.31 -14.85 1.95
C HIS A 228 -34.15 -13.85 2.16
N ASP A 229 -33.51 -13.89 3.33
CA ASP A 229 -32.46 -12.94 3.71
C ASP A 229 -31.12 -13.16 3.00
N LYS A 230 -30.95 -14.29 2.30
CA LYS A 230 -29.75 -14.60 1.53
C LYS A 230 -29.84 -14.13 0.07
N ASP A 231 -30.96 -14.36 -0.60
CA ASP A 231 -31.18 -13.96 -2.00
C ASP A 231 -31.87 -12.58 -2.15
N GLY A 232 -32.47 -12.07 -1.08
CA GLY A 232 -33.12 -10.75 -1.04
C GLY A 232 -34.53 -10.72 -1.64
N SER A 233 -35.09 -11.87 -2.03
CA SER A 233 -36.41 -11.96 -2.65
C SER A 233 -37.50 -11.46 -1.70
N GLY A 234 -38.32 -10.51 -2.16
CA GLY A 234 -39.40 -9.95 -1.34
C GLY A 234 -38.95 -9.02 -0.20
N LEU A 235 -37.65 -8.71 -0.08
CA LEU A 235 -37.14 -7.69 0.85
C LEU A 235 -37.08 -6.31 0.18
N LEU A 236 -37.37 -5.26 0.95
CA LEU A 236 -37.20 -3.88 0.48
C LEU A 236 -35.71 -3.58 0.28
N GLY A 237 -35.31 -3.28 -0.95
CA GLY A 237 -33.95 -2.87 -1.28
C GLY A 237 -33.61 -1.55 -0.58
N MET A 238 -32.78 -1.60 0.46
CA MET A 238 -32.19 -0.41 1.04
C MET A 238 -31.03 0.03 0.15
N ALA A 239 -31.14 1.18 -0.50
CA ALA A 239 -30.00 1.82 -1.16
C ALA A 239 -28.93 2.09 -0.10
N GLU A 240 -27.81 1.38 -0.18
CA GLU A 240 -26.75 1.47 0.81
C GLU A 240 -25.97 2.78 0.58
N THR A 241 -26.21 3.77 1.44
CA THR A 241 -25.63 5.12 1.30
C THR A 241 -24.23 5.24 1.90
N ARG A 242 -23.77 4.24 2.67
CA ARG A 242 -22.48 4.25 3.36
C ARG A 242 -21.41 3.47 2.59
N PRO A 243 -20.12 3.88 2.68
CA PRO A 243 -19.02 3.24 1.97
C PRO A 243 -18.76 1.81 2.49
N SER A 244 -17.96 1.05 1.73
CA SER A 244 -17.47 -0.25 2.16
C SER A 244 -16.50 -0.11 3.35
N LEU A 245 -16.33 -1.18 4.15
CA LEU A 245 -15.37 -1.19 5.26
C LEU A 245 -13.96 -0.79 4.81
N GLN A 246 -13.49 -1.32 3.67
CA GLN A 246 -12.17 -1.01 3.12
C GLN A 246 -12.05 0.48 2.77
N SER A 247 -13.02 1.01 2.04
CA SER A 247 -13.02 2.43 1.65
C SER A 247 -13.09 3.37 2.86
N TYR A 248 -13.82 2.96 3.91
CA TYR A 248 -13.89 3.69 5.17
C TYR A 248 -12.55 3.70 5.92
N LEU A 249 -11.86 2.55 6.01
CA LEU A 249 -10.53 2.44 6.62
C LEU A 249 -9.49 3.25 5.84
N GLU A 250 -9.51 3.18 4.52
CA GLU A 250 -8.63 3.99 3.64
C GLU A 250 -8.88 5.49 3.84
N GLN A 251 -10.15 5.91 3.93
CA GLN A 251 -10.49 7.29 4.19
C GLN A 251 -9.98 7.75 5.56
N ALA A 252 -10.22 6.97 6.62
CA ALA A 252 -9.74 7.29 7.96
C ALA A 252 -8.20 7.36 8.01
N ASN A 253 -7.51 6.36 7.47
CA ASN A 253 -6.06 6.28 7.50
C ASN A 253 -5.38 7.28 6.54
N SER A 254 -6.07 7.79 5.51
CA SER A 254 -5.56 8.89 4.67
C SER A 254 -5.31 10.18 5.45
N CYS A 255 -5.97 10.32 6.61
CA CYS A 255 -5.81 11.46 7.52
C CYS A 255 -4.52 11.38 8.36
N LEU A 256 -3.78 10.27 8.31
CA LEU A 256 -2.59 10.04 9.11
C LEU A 256 -1.50 11.09 8.84
N GLN A 257 -1.07 11.77 9.90
CA GLN A 257 0.04 12.71 9.87
C GLN A 257 0.78 12.76 11.21
N SER A 258 1.90 13.49 11.26
CA SER A 258 2.56 13.78 12.53
C SER A 258 1.58 14.50 13.45
N GLY A 259 1.44 14.00 14.66
CA GLY A 259 0.48 14.48 15.65
C GLY A 259 -0.86 13.74 15.66
N SER A 260 -1.13 12.89 14.67
CA SER A 260 -2.37 12.11 14.64
C SER A 260 -2.42 11.10 15.77
N ARG A 261 -3.62 10.88 16.29
CA ARG A 261 -3.88 9.83 17.28
C ARG A 261 -4.24 8.56 16.54
N VAL A 262 -3.50 7.49 16.84
CA VAL A 262 -3.59 6.24 16.13
C VAL A 262 -3.80 5.14 17.15
N MET A 263 -4.87 4.37 16.99
CA MET A 263 -4.97 3.09 17.68
C MET A 263 -4.06 2.10 16.96
N CYS A 264 -3.22 1.40 17.69
CA CYS A 264 -2.25 0.45 17.16
C CYS A 264 -2.50 -0.95 17.72
N ASN A 265 -2.39 -1.97 16.86
CA ASN A 265 -2.33 -3.39 17.20
C ASN A 265 -0.88 -3.87 17.00
N TRP A 266 -0.13 -4.00 18.10
CA TRP A 266 1.31 -4.21 18.02
C TRP A 266 1.70 -5.56 17.44
N ASP A 267 0.97 -6.63 17.76
CA ASP A 267 1.24 -7.98 17.23
C ASP A 267 1.07 -8.02 15.70
N SER A 268 0.15 -7.23 15.13
CA SER A 268 -0.03 -7.11 13.68
C SER A 268 0.95 -6.12 13.05
N LEU A 269 1.27 -5.02 13.72
CA LEU A 269 2.12 -3.95 13.18
C LEU A 269 3.61 -4.31 13.17
N MET A 270 4.11 -4.97 14.22
CA MET A 270 5.54 -5.17 14.42
C MET A 270 6.07 -6.35 13.61
N ASN A 271 6.93 -6.05 12.64
CA ASN A 271 7.65 -7.02 11.82
C ASN A 271 9.08 -6.50 11.54
N PRO A 272 9.97 -7.28 10.90
CA PRO A 272 11.36 -6.85 10.66
C PRO A 272 11.49 -5.54 9.85
N VAL A 273 10.49 -5.20 9.04
CA VAL A 273 10.49 -3.98 8.20
C VAL A 273 10.00 -2.77 9.00
N THR A 274 8.91 -2.93 9.75
CA THR A 274 8.27 -1.83 10.47
C THR A 274 8.90 -1.56 11.83
N ALA A 275 9.40 -2.60 12.52
CA ALA A 275 9.91 -2.53 13.89
C ALA A 275 11.20 -3.36 14.07
N PRO A 276 12.29 -3.06 13.35
CA PRO A 276 13.55 -3.81 13.42
C PRO A 276 14.20 -3.82 14.82
N GLY A 277 13.81 -2.89 15.70
CA GLY A 277 14.28 -2.84 17.08
C GLY A 277 13.63 -3.87 18.02
N ALA A 278 12.45 -4.39 17.68
CA ALA A 278 11.71 -5.39 18.45
C ALA A 278 11.63 -6.75 17.73
N VAL A 279 11.80 -6.78 16.41
CA VAL A 279 11.66 -7.98 15.58
C VAL A 279 12.83 -8.10 14.61
N GLN A 280 13.39 -9.29 14.45
CA GLN A 280 14.49 -9.58 13.52
C GLN A 280 14.12 -10.69 12.55
N GLU A 281 14.64 -10.64 11.33
CA GLU A 281 14.52 -11.75 10.38
C GLU A 281 15.18 -13.02 10.94
N ASP A 282 14.58 -14.15 10.63
CA ASP A 282 15.05 -15.46 11.05
C ASP A 282 14.73 -16.52 9.98
N ASN A 283 15.56 -17.55 9.88
CA ASN A 283 15.39 -18.64 8.89
C ASN A 283 14.35 -19.69 9.33
N SER A 284 13.57 -19.41 10.36
CA SER A 284 12.51 -20.28 10.87
C SER A 284 11.24 -20.20 10.03
N TYR A 285 10.29 -21.11 10.30
CA TYR A 285 9.01 -21.18 9.57
C TYR A 285 8.19 -19.88 9.65
N SER A 286 8.34 -19.09 10.71
CA SER A 286 7.70 -17.77 10.86
C SER A 286 8.38 -16.67 10.05
N GLY A 287 9.61 -16.86 9.58
CA GLY A 287 10.42 -15.87 8.86
C GLY A 287 11.00 -14.74 9.71
N TYR A 288 10.66 -14.68 11.00
CA TYR A 288 11.16 -13.70 11.95
C TYR A 288 11.02 -14.14 13.41
N LYS A 289 11.83 -13.52 14.28
CA LYS A 289 11.88 -13.72 15.73
C LYS A 289 11.61 -12.43 16.50
N TRP A 290 10.97 -12.55 17.65
CA TRP A 290 10.70 -11.43 18.57
C TRP A 290 11.85 -11.26 19.55
N LEU A 291 12.39 -10.05 19.66
CA LEU A 291 13.39 -9.65 20.67
C LEU A 291 12.72 -9.15 21.96
N GLY A 292 11.46 -8.74 21.88
CA GLY A 292 10.66 -8.22 22.98
C GLY A 292 9.23 -7.95 22.52
N ARG A 293 8.31 -7.80 23.47
CA ARG A 293 6.89 -7.51 23.21
C ARG A 293 6.36 -6.36 24.07
N THR A 294 5.27 -5.75 23.61
CA THR A 294 4.56 -4.72 24.37
C THR A 294 3.74 -5.34 25.51
N HIS A 295 3.50 -4.56 26.57
CA HIS A 295 2.67 -4.99 27.71
C HIS A 295 1.19 -5.10 27.36
N LYS A 296 0.71 -4.24 26.45
CA LYS A 296 -0.64 -4.26 25.90
C LYS A 296 -0.53 -4.50 24.41
N ASN A 297 -1.44 -5.27 23.82
CA ASN A 297 -1.46 -5.46 22.37
C ASN A 297 -2.12 -4.29 21.63
N TYR A 298 -3.17 -3.70 22.22
CA TYR A 298 -3.85 -2.53 21.67
C TYR A 298 -3.53 -1.29 22.49
N GLU A 299 -3.06 -0.23 21.84
CA GLU A 299 -2.72 1.01 22.51
C GLU A 299 -2.94 2.25 21.61
N PRO A 300 -3.57 3.32 22.13
CA PRO A 300 -3.62 4.60 21.45
C PRO A 300 -2.28 5.33 21.61
N VAL A 301 -1.67 5.70 20.49
CA VAL A 301 -0.38 6.40 20.43
C VAL A 301 -0.43 7.60 19.51
N ILE A 302 0.55 8.50 19.66
CA ILE A 302 0.69 9.71 18.84
C ILE A 302 1.74 9.44 17.77
N ALA A 303 1.33 9.61 16.51
CA ALA A 303 2.22 9.51 15.36
C ALA A 303 3.18 10.70 15.31
N PHE A 304 4.40 10.49 14.85
CA PHE A 304 5.37 11.55 14.59
C PHE A 304 6.08 11.31 13.26
N ARG A 305 6.52 12.39 12.61
CA ARG A 305 7.28 12.29 11.36
C ARG A 305 8.76 12.04 11.65
N GLN A 306 9.34 11.05 10.97
CA GLN A 306 10.77 10.81 10.92
C GLN A 306 11.22 10.71 9.47
N GLY A 307 11.87 11.76 8.96
CA GLY A 307 12.14 11.88 7.53
C GLY A 307 10.82 11.97 6.74
N ASP A 308 10.61 11.06 5.79
CA ASP A 308 9.39 10.98 4.98
C ASP A 308 8.33 10.06 5.59
N ASP A 309 8.72 9.25 6.59
CA ASP A 309 7.88 8.23 7.17
C ASP A 309 7.15 8.74 8.41
N ILE A 310 5.99 8.13 8.67
CA ILE A 310 5.20 8.35 9.87
C ILE A 310 5.46 7.17 10.79
N CYS A 311 5.98 7.45 11.97
CA CYS A 311 6.34 6.46 12.97
C CYS A 311 5.54 6.68 14.26
N VAL A 312 5.46 5.64 15.08
CA VAL A 312 4.95 5.66 16.45
C VAL A 312 5.97 5.02 17.38
N ASN A 313 5.94 5.38 18.66
CA ASN A 313 6.76 4.73 19.69
C ASN A 313 5.90 3.73 20.45
N ALA A 314 6.40 2.52 20.58
CA ALA A 314 5.80 1.45 21.38
C ALA A 314 6.73 1.13 22.56
N THR A 315 6.17 1.00 23.77
CA THR A 315 6.95 0.56 24.93
C THR A 315 7.04 -0.97 24.92
N VAL A 316 8.24 -1.47 24.64
CA VAL A 316 8.54 -2.90 24.45
C VAL A 316 9.42 -3.39 25.59
N ASN A 317 9.03 -4.49 26.22
CA ASN A 317 9.86 -5.23 27.16
C ASN A 317 10.78 -6.19 26.38
N ARG A 318 12.09 -6.01 26.51
CA ARG A 318 13.09 -6.87 25.86
C ARG A 318 13.26 -8.19 26.62
N TYR A 319 13.08 -9.32 25.95
CA TYR A 319 13.18 -10.65 26.56
C TYR A 319 14.55 -10.98 27.15
N SER A 320 15.64 -10.51 26.54
CA SER A 320 17.00 -10.83 27.00
C SER A 320 17.44 -10.08 28.24
N THR A 321 16.91 -8.88 28.48
CA THR A 321 17.33 -7.99 29.59
C THR A 321 16.22 -7.71 30.59
N ASP A 322 14.99 -8.11 30.28
CA ASP A 322 13.77 -7.77 31.03
C ASP A 322 13.68 -6.27 31.37
N ARG A 323 13.89 -5.44 30.34
CA ARG A 323 13.86 -3.97 30.45
C ARG A 323 12.99 -3.38 29.36
N ASP A 324 12.24 -2.36 29.75
CA ASP A 324 11.41 -1.60 28.84
C ASP A 324 12.25 -0.60 28.04
N PHE A 325 12.00 -0.54 26.75
CA PHE A 325 12.56 0.47 25.86
C PHE A 325 11.51 0.93 24.85
N ASN A 326 11.67 2.16 24.36
CA ASN A 326 10.80 2.68 23.31
C ASN A 326 11.28 2.18 21.95
N CYS A 327 10.54 1.24 21.37
CA CYS A 327 10.74 0.77 20.01
C CYS A 327 10.03 1.70 19.02
N LYS A 328 10.70 2.06 17.93
CA LYS A 328 10.09 2.83 16.84
C LYS A 328 9.42 1.87 15.88
N VAL A 329 8.15 2.13 15.56
CA VAL A 329 7.36 1.37 14.60
C VAL A 329 6.98 2.29 13.45
N ASN A 330 7.34 1.92 12.22
CA ASN A 330 7.08 2.70 11.02
C ASN A 330 5.74 2.29 10.39
N LEU A 331 4.75 3.20 10.43
CA LEU A 331 3.42 2.98 9.86
C LEU A 331 3.39 3.14 8.34
N SER A 332 4.25 4.00 7.78
CA SER A 332 4.34 4.22 6.32
C SER A 332 4.82 2.99 5.55
N LEU A 333 5.61 2.13 6.20
CA LEU A 333 6.13 0.90 5.61
C LEU A 333 5.21 -0.31 5.87
N PHE A 334 4.17 -0.15 6.69
CA PHE A 334 3.24 -1.24 6.98
C PHE A 334 2.45 -1.61 5.73
N LYS A 335 2.36 -2.91 5.47
CA LYS A 335 1.51 -3.49 4.44
C LYS A 335 0.59 -4.48 5.11
N GLU A 336 -0.71 -4.31 4.89
CA GLU A 336 -1.71 -5.23 5.41
C GLU A 336 -1.46 -6.63 4.86
N SER A 337 -1.53 -7.62 5.75
CA SER A 337 -1.43 -9.02 5.40
C SER A 337 -2.69 -9.44 4.64
N SER A 338 -2.52 -10.19 3.55
CA SER A 338 -3.63 -10.78 2.81
C SER A 338 -4.09 -12.13 3.39
N ARG A 339 -3.63 -12.50 4.59
CA ARG A 339 -4.03 -13.76 5.24
C ARG A 339 -5.41 -13.63 5.90
N ASN A 340 -6.16 -14.72 5.94
CA ASN A 340 -7.54 -14.74 6.47
C ASN A 340 -7.62 -14.54 8.00
N ASP A 341 -6.51 -14.67 8.72
CA ASP A 341 -6.37 -14.45 10.16
C ASP A 341 -5.78 -13.07 10.51
N ALA A 342 -5.53 -12.22 9.51
CA ALA A 342 -4.96 -10.90 9.72
C ALA A 342 -5.91 -10.03 10.55
N GLU A 343 -5.36 -9.30 11.52
CA GLU A 343 -6.05 -8.24 12.24
C GLU A 343 -5.65 -6.86 11.67
N LEU A 344 -6.52 -5.88 11.85
CA LEU A 344 -6.24 -4.49 11.49
C LEU A 344 -5.04 -4.00 12.30
N GLY A 345 -4.01 -3.53 11.60
CA GLY A 345 -2.77 -3.05 12.21
C GLY A 345 -2.94 -1.73 12.94
N PHE A 346 -3.59 -0.75 12.30
CA PHE A 346 -3.79 0.56 12.90
C PHE A 346 -5.01 1.31 12.34
N LEU A 347 -5.46 2.30 13.10
CA LEU A 347 -6.57 3.17 12.72
C LEU A 347 -6.34 4.60 13.21
N CYS A 348 -6.34 5.56 12.29
CA CYS A 348 -6.32 6.97 12.64
C CYS A 348 -7.68 7.37 13.24
N MET A 349 -7.68 7.81 14.50
CA MET A 349 -8.92 8.09 15.25
C MET A 349 -9.41 9.52 15.11
N ASP A 350 -8.69 10.38 14.38
CA ASP A 350 -8.97 11.82 14.37
C ASP A 350 -10.29 12.20 13.71
N THR A 351 -10.75 11.45 12.72
CA THR A 351 -12.00 11.72 12.00
C THR A 351 -13.12 10.74 12.31
N ILE A 352 -12.87 9.77 13.19
CA ILE A 352 -13.76 8.64 13.43
C ILE A 352 -14.81 8.98 14.47
N LYS A 353 -16.06 8.64 14.16
CA LYS A 353 -17.19 8.80 15.09
C LYS A 353 -17.56 7.46 15.74
N ALA A 354 -17.97 7.52 17.00
CA ALA A 354 -18.40 6.34 17.76
C ALA A 354 -19.58 5.63 17.07
N GLU A 355 -20.53 6.42 16.57
CA GLU A 355 -21.75 5.96 15.92
C GLU A 355 -21.45 5.24 14.58
N GLU A 356 -20.33 5.57 13.92
CA GLU A 356 -19.89 4.91 12.70
C GLU A 356 -19.28 3.55 13.00
N LEU A 357 -18.41 3.45 14.02
CA LEU A 357 -17.82 2.17 14.44
C LEU A 357 -18.89 1.18 14.89
N GLU A 358 -19.85 1.63 15.70
CA GLU A 358 -20.99 0.81 16.14
C GLU A 358 -21.79 0.28 14.95
N TRP A 359 -22.06 1.14 13.96
CA TRP A 359 -22.76 0.72 12.75
C TRP A 359 -22.02 -0.40 12.01
N TYR A 360 -20.69 -0.29 11.83
CA TYR A 360 -19.91 -1.34 11.17
C TYR A 360 -19.87 -2.63 11.99
N ILE A 361 -19.70 -2.56 13.31
CA ILE A 361 -19.71 -3.73 14.21
C ILE A 361 -21.04 -4.51 14.08
N HIS A 362 -22.17 -3.80 14.09
CA HIS A 362 -23.48 -4.43 14.06
C HIS A 362 -23.94 -4.84 12.65
N ARG A 363 -23.21 -4.49 11.58
CA ARG A 363 -23.63 -4.81 10.21
C ARG A 363 -23.20 -6.22 9.79
N ARG A 364 -24.15 -7.15 9.71
CA ARG A 364 -23.92 -8.57 9.35
C ARG A 364 -23.09 -8.77 8.07
N LYS A 365 -23.29 -7.93 7.05
CA LYS A 365 -22.57 -7.97 5.75
C LYS A 365 -21.04 -8.02 5.91
N PHE A 366 -20.48 -7.39 6.94
CA PHE A 366 -19.02 -7.32 7.14
C PHE A 366 -18.49 -8.33 8.15
N ARG A 367 -19.35 -9.09 8.86
CA ARG A 367 -18.92 -9.96 9.97
C ARG A 367 -18.13 -11.20 9.53
N SER A 368 -18.13 -11.55 8.25
CA SER A 368 -17.24 -12.58 7.70
C SER A 368 -15.77 -12.33 8.06
N ASN A 369 -15.38 -11.06 8.18
CA ASN A 369 -14.04 -10.62 8.50
C ASN A 369 -13.96 -10.10 9.94
N HIS A 370 -14.74 -10.62 10.89
CA HIS A 370 -14.83 -10.07 12.24
C HIS A 370 -13.50 -10.03 12.99
N LEU A 371 -12.61 -11.02 12.82
CA LEU A 371 -11.28 -11.01 13.43
C LEU A 371 -10.47 -9.80 12.98
N PHE A 372 -10.64 -9.40 11.73
CA PHE A 372 -9.91 -8.28 11.16
C PHE A 372 -10.19 -6.98 11.90
N TYR A 373 -11.46 -6.65 12.20
CA TYR A 373 -11.81 -5.31 12.65
C TYR A 373 -12.67 -5.23 13.92
N ILE A 374 -13.52 -6.21 14.27
CA ILE A 374 -14.55 -6.01 15.31
C ILE A 374 -13.90 -5.78 16.68
N ARG A 375 -12.96 -6.64 17.08
CA ARG A 375 -12.21 -6.47 18.34
C ARG A 375 -11.51 -5.11 18.37
N PHE A 376 -10.83 -4.77 17.28
CA PHE A 376 -10.13 -3.49 17.15
C PHE A 376 -11.10 -2.30 17.28
N PHE A 377 -12.26 -2.36 16.62
CA PHE A 377 -13.27 -1.30 16.66
C PHE A 377 -13.89 -1.16 18.03
N LYS A 378 -14.13 -2.24 18.77
CA LYS A 378 -14.57 -2.17 20.18
C LYS A 378 -13.55 -1.45 21.06
N MET A 379 -12.26 -1.76 20.89
CA MET A 379 -11.19 -1.08 21.64
C MET A 379 -11.12 0.41 21.29
N ALA A 380 -11.20 0.76 20.01
CA ALA A 380 -11.25 2.15 19.55
C ALA A 380 -12.51 2.88 20.07
N LEU A 381 -13.68 2.23 20.02
CA LEU A 381 -14.95 2.77 20.50
C LEU A 381 -14.91 3.09 21.99
N ASN A 382 -14.40 2.16 22.81
CA ASN A 382 -14.25 2.35 24.25
C ASN A 382 -13.35 3.55 24.55
N TYR A 383 -12.24 3.69 23.82
CA TYR A 383 -11.34 4.84 23.97
C TYR A 383 -12.01 6.16 23.59
N ILE A 384 -12.69 6.22 22.44
CA ILE A 384 -13.39 7.44 21.97
C ILE A 384 -14.50 7.85 22.94
N ARG A 385 -15.27 6.89 23.48
CA ARG A 385 -16.33 7.17 24.46
C ARG A 385 -15.77 7.71 25.76
N ALA A 386 -14.74 7.07 26.32
CA ALA A 386 -14.08 7.53 27.54
C ALA A 386 -13.47 8.94 27.38
N GLU A 387 -12.87 9.22 26.22
CA GLU A 387 -12.35 10.55 25.91
C GLU A 387 -13.49 11.59 25.81
N ARG A 388 -14.58 11.28 25.09
CA ARG A 388 -15.73 12.20 24.99
C ARG A 388 -16.33 12.52 26.36
N GLU A 389 -16.44 11.53 27.24
CA GLU A 389 -16.93 11.73 28.61
C GLU A 389 -16.02 12.67 29.41
N ALA A 390 -14.69 12.48 29.33
CA ALA A 390 -13.73 13.37 29.98
C ALA A 390 -13.73 14.80 29.40
N GLU A 391 -14.09 14.96 28.13
CA GLU A 391 -14.07 16.23 27.41
C GLU A 391 -15.37 17.04 27.49
N GLU A 392 -16.44 16.40 27.95
CA GLU A 392 -17.78 16.97 28.00
C GLU A 392 -17.84 18.35 28.70
N PRO A 393 -17.17 18.58 29.86
CA PRO A 393 -17.18 19.90 30.50
C PRO A 393 -16.60 21.01 29.61
N TYR A 394 -15.51 20.72 28.90
CA TYR A 394 -14.86 21.69 28.02
C TYR A 394 -15.68 21.94 26.75
N ARG A 395 -16.33 20.90 26.20
CA ARG A 395 -17.23 21.01 25.06
C ARG A 395 -18.45 21.87 25.39
N GLN A 396 -18.99 21.74 26.60
CA GLN A 396 -20.06 22.61 27.10
C GLN A 396 -19.62 24.07 27.21
N MET A 397 -18.39 24.35 27.68
CA MET A 397 -17.84 25.71 27.70
C MET A 397 -17.75 26.32 26.30
N LEU A 398 -17.26 25.57 25.31
CA LEU A 398 -17.19 26.03 23.91
C LEU A 398 -18.59 26.25 23.31
N SER A 399 -19.53 25.35 23.60
CA SER A 399 -20.93 25.48 23.18
C SER A 399 -21.59 26.72 23.79
N GLN A 400 -21.35 26.99 25.07
CA GLN A 400 -21.84 28.18 25.76
C GLN A 400 -21.24 29.45 25.17
N ALA A 401 -19.94 29.47 24.87
CA ALA A 401 -19.30 30.63 24.23
C ALA A 401 -19.92 30.95 22.85
N LEU A 402 -20.27 29.92 22.06
CA LEU A 402 -21.00 30.10 20.79
C LEU A 402 -22.43 30.62 21.02
N ALA A 403 -23.10 30.16 22.09
CA ALA A 403 -24.43 30.63 22.46
C ALA A 403 -24.42 32.10 22.89
N ASP A 404 -23.51 32.48 23.80
CA ASP A 404 -23.36 33.83 24.33
C ASP A 404 -22.97 34.83 23.24
N GLY A 405 -22.10 34.41 22.31
CA GLY A 405 -21.72 35.22 21.16
C GLY A 405 -22.77 35.29 20.04
N ASN A 406 -23.84 34.50 20.11
CA ASN A 406 -24.81 34.28 19.03
C ASN A 406 -24.14 33.92 17.69
N ILE A 407 -23.15 33.02 17.76
CA ILE A 407 -22.30 32.61 16.63
C ILE A 407 -22.75 31.22 16.12
N GLY A 408 -22.91 31.10 14.81
CA GLY A 408 -23.31 29.85 14.13
C GLY A 408 -24.76 29.41 14.37
N GLN A 409 -25.29 28.56 13.49
CA GLN A 409 -26.64 28.01 13.65
C GLN A 409 -26.68 26.98 14.80
N PRO A 410 -27.69 27.02 15.70
CA PRO A 410 -27.74 26.17 16.89
C PRO A 410 -27.60 24.65 16.61
N ASN A 411 -28.19 24.17 15.52
CA ASN A 411 -28.14 22.76 15.08
C ASN A 411 -26.77 22.31 14.56
N LEU A 412 -25.88 23.23 14.18
CA LEU A 412 -24.56 22.93 13.61
C LEU A 412 -23.41 23.13 14.61
N ARG A 413 -23.68 23.69 15.80
CA ARG A 413 -22.63 24.03 16.79
C ARG A 413 -21.82 22.82 17.24
N SER A 414 -22.47 21.68 17.46
CA SER A 414 -21.79 20.44 17.88
C SER A 414 -20.76 19.98 16.83
N GLU A 415 -21.16 19.97 15.56
CA GLU A 415 -20.27 19.59 14.45
C GLU A 415 -19.11 20.59 14.26
N LEU A 416 -19.37 21.89 14.45
CA LEU A 416 -18.31 22.91 14.41
C LEU A 416 -17.27 22.72 15.52
N ILE A 417 -17.72 22.36 16.72
CA ILE A 417 -16.84 22.05 17.86
C ILE A 417 -15.98 20.82 17.54
N ASP A 418 -16.56 19.75 17.01
CA ASP A 418 -15.82 18.56 16.59
C ASP A 418 -14.73 18.90 15.57
N ARG A 419 -15.08 19.64 14.51
CA ARG A 419 -14.14 20.07 13.47
C ARG A 419 -13.01 20.95 14.01
N CYS A 420 -13.32 21.84 14.95
CA CYS A 420 -12.34 22.71 15.60
C CYS A 420 -11.34 21.87 16.42
N ILE A 421 -11.84 20.99 17.28
CA ILE A 421 -11.03 20.14 18.16
C ILE A 421 -10.08 19.26 17.33
N VAL A 422 -10.58 18.61 16.28
CA VAL A 422 -9.77 17.74 15.41
C VAL A 422 -8.62 18.52 14.77
N ALA A 423 -8.90 19.70 14.23
CA ALA A 423 -7.88 20.52 13.60
C ALA A 423 -6.86 21.07 14.60
N TRP A 424 -7.30 21.48 15.79
CA TRP A 424 -6.40 21.93 16.84
C TRP A 424 -5.48 20.81 17.34
N ARG A 425 -6.02 19.60 17.56
CA ARG A 425 -5.23 18.42 17.96
C ARG A 425 -4.18 18.07 16.91
N ALA A 426 -4.56 18.08 15.65
CA ALA A 426 -3.68 17.79 14.54
C ALA A 426 -2.46 18.74 14.48
N ASP A 427 -2.65 20.03 14.81
CA ASP A 427 -1.55 21.02 14.86
C ASP A 427 -0.73 20.92 16.16
N ASN A 428 -1.36 20.54 17.27
CA ASN A 428 -0.76 20.45 18.61
C ASN A 428 -0.32 19.03 19.01
N ARG A 429 0.07 18.21 18.03
CA ARG A 429 0.60 16.85 18.23
C ARG A 429 -0.29 15.94 19.09
N GLY A 430 -1.61 15.99 18.89
CA GLY A 430 -2.56 15.11 19.57
C GLY A 430 -2.80 15.44 21.05
N ALA A 431 -2.46 16.67 21.49
CA ALA A 431 -2.72 17.13 22.85
C ALA A 431 -4.20 17.02 23.25
N THR A 432 -4.46 16.79 24.53
CA THR A 432 -5.83 16.68 25.06
C THR A 432 -6.54 18.04 25.04
N LEU A 433 -7.87 18.03 25.01
CA LEU A 433 -8.65 19.27 25.08
C LEU A 433 -8.44 20.02 26.41
N GLU A 434 -8.21 19.28 27.51
CA GLU A 434 -7.82 19.84 28.80
C GLU A 434 -6.51 20.64 28.71
N ALA A 435 -5.49 20.12 28.02
CA ALA A 435 -4.23 20.83 27.81
C ALA A 435 -4.44 22.12 26.99
N ALA A 436 -5.37 22.11 26.04
CA ALA A 436 -5.75 23.32 25.29
C ALA A 436 -6.39 24.38 26.21
N MET A 437 -7.39 23.97 26.98
CA MET A 437 -8.23 24.86 27.80
C MET A 437 -7.53 25.39 29.04
N SER A 438 -6.54 24.67 29.56
CA SER A 438 -5.69 25.12 30.68
C SER A 438 -4.74 26.27 30.33
N THR A 439 -4.52 26.54 29.04
CA THR A 439 -3.66 27.66 28.60
C THR A 439 -4.46 28.77 27.94
N GLU A 440 -4.11 30.03 28.23
CA GLU A 440 -4.74 31.20 27.60
C GLU A 440 -4.52 31.20 26.07
N LYS A 441 -3.37 30.71 25.61
CA LYS A 441 -3.06 30.61 24.19
C LYS A 441 -3.94 29.55 23.49
N GLY A 442 -4.03 28.34 24.02
CA GLY A 442 -4.79 27.25 23.41
C GLY A 442 -6.30 27.53 23.39
N SER A 443 -6.86 28.06 24.48
CA SER A 443 -8.26 28.50 24.53
C SER A 443 -8.56 29.60 23.50
N LYS A 444 -7.68 30.59 23.34
CA LYS A 444 -7.82 31.64 22.31
C LYS A 444 -7.76 31.08 20.89
N GLU A 445 -6.88 30.13 20.61
CA GLU A 445 -6.78 29.48 19.29
C GLU A 445 -8.08 28.75 18.93
N LEU A 446 -8.62 27.94 19.86
CA LEU A 446 -9.89 27.22 19.68
C LEU A 446 -11.06 28.18 19.43
N LEU A 447 -11.18 29.25 20.21
CA LEU A 447 -12.25 30.24 20.06
C LEU A 447 -12.14 31.03 18.74
N ASN A 448 -10.92 31.45 18.36
CA ASN A 448 -10.69 32.13 17.09
C ASN A 448 -11.01 31.22 15.90
N GLN A 449 -10.63 29.95 15.98
CA GLN A 449 -10.97 28.97 14.95
C GLN A 449 -12.49 28.77 14.85
N LEU A 450 -13.19 28.59 15.97
CA LEU A 450 -14.66 28.47 15.99
C LEU A 450 -15.34 29.68 15.38
N TYR A 451 -14.89 30.90 15.74
CA TYR A 451 -15.42 32.14 15.18
C TYR A 451 -15.30 32.19 13.65
N MET A 452 -14.16 31.75 13.11
CA MET A 452 -13.93 31.70 11.67
C MET A 452 -14.75 30.62 10.97
N LEU A 453 -14.93 29.45 11.59
CA LEU A 453 -15.70 28.34 11.01
C LEU A 453 -17.20 28.58 10.99
N ALA A 454 -17.72 29.32 11.96
CA ALA A 454 -19.16 29.47 12.12
C ALA A 454 -19.84 30.33 11.04
N ASP A 455 -19.14 31.32 10.45
CA ASP A 455 -19.63 32.11 9.30
C ASP A 455 -18.58 33.12 8.77
N VAL A 456 -17.69 33.60 9.64
CA VAL A 456 -16.84 34.78 9.37
C VAL A 456 -15.78 34.50 8.31
N GLY A 457 -15.18 33.31 8.33
CA GLY A 457 -14.18 32.93 7.35
C GLY A 457 -14.74 32.89 5.93
N LEU A 458 -15.98 32.42 5.75
CA LEU A 458 -16.64 32.36 4.44
C LEU A 458 -16.97 33.77 3.92
N LYS A 459 -17.34 34.71 4.81
CA LYS A 459 -17.56 36.13 4.45
C LYS A 459 -16.32 36.80 3.87
N HIS A 460 -15.12 36.34 4.20
CA HIS A 460 -13.88 36.84 3.63
C HIS A 460 -13.59 36.29 2.22
N LEU A 461 -14.31 35.27 1.74
CA LEU A 461 -14.04 34.61 0.45
C LEU A 461 -13.98 35.57 -0.75
N PRO A 462 -14.92 36.53 -0.95
CA PRO A 462 -14.84 37.46 -2.09
C PRO A 462 -13.60 38.35 -2.03
N GLY A 463 -13.24 38.83 -0.83
CA GLY A 463 -12.05 39.65 -0.61
C GLY A 463 -10.76 38.86 -0.86
N VAL A 464 -10.70 37.60 -0.39
CA VAL A 464 -9.57 36.70 -0.64
C VAL A 464 -9.44 36.39 -2.13
N ARG A 465 -10.54 36.10 -2.82
CA ARG A 465 -10.52 35.83 -4.27
C ARG A 465 -9.94 37.02 -5.03
N ASN A 466 -10.43 38.23 -4.77
CA ASN A 466 -9.92 39.45 -5.40
C ASN A 466 -8.43 39.69 -5.08
N PHE A 467 -8.01 39.44 -3.84
CA PHE A 467 -6.62 39.56 -3.42
C PHE A 467 -5.69 38.57 -4.14
N ILE A 468 -6.09 37.31 -4.25
CA ILE A 468 -5.32 36.27 -4.95
C ILE A 468 -5.26 36.57 -6.46
N SER A 469 -6.38 36.97 -7.07
CA SER A 469 -6.41 37.39 -8.47
C SER A 469 -5.56 38.63 -8.74
N SER A 470 -5.49 39.60 -7.81
CA SER A 470 -4.61 40.78 -7.95
C SER A 470 -3.13 40.44 -7.99
N LYS A 471 -2.75 39.26 -7.47
CA LYS A 471 -1.38 38.72 -7.56
C LYS A 471 -1.15 37.87 -8.81
N GLY A 472 -2.15 37.72 -9.67
CA GLY A 472 -2.06 36.92 -10.90
C GLY A 472 -2.26 35.42 -10.69
N TYR A 473 -2.86 35.01 -9.56
CA TYR A 473 -3.10 33.61 -9.25
C TYR A 473 -4.60 33.28 -9.21
N GLU A 474 -4.90 31.99 -9.29
CA GLU A 474 -6.27 31.46 -9.18
C GLU A 474 -6.45 30.74 -7.83
N LEU A 475 -7.54 31.04 -7.12
CA LEU A 475 -7.81 30.45 -5.80
C LEU A 475 -8.34 29.02 -5.96
N VAL A 476 -7.58 28.04 -5.48
CA VAL A 476 -7.94 26.61 -5.52
C VAL A 476 -8.74 26.21 -4.28
N ARG A 477 -8.28 26.63 -3.09
CA ARG A 477 -8.93 26.30 -1.81
C ARG A 477 -8.72 27.40 -0.79
N LEU A 478 -9.75 27.67 0.02
CA LEU A 478 -9.67 28.49 1.21
C LEU A 478 -9.97 27.64 2.45
N SER A 479 -9.07 27.68 3.43
CA SER A 479 -9.18 26.94 4.68
C SER A 479 -8.90 27.82 5.90
N VAL A 480 -9.22 27.31 7.09
CA VAL A 480 -8.86 27.91 8.38
C VAL A 480 -7.95 26.94 9.13
N ASN A 481 -6.77 27.42 9.56
CA ASN A 481 -5.86 26.62 10.37
C ASN A 481 -6.29 26.57 11.85
N ALA A 482 -5.64 25.72 12.66
CA ALA A 482 -5.87 25.60 14.10
C ALA A 482 -5.78 26.92 14.88
N SER A 483 -4.97 27.88 14.42
CA SER A 483 -4.83 29.20 15.06
C SER A 483 -5.94 30.20 14.70
N GLY A 484 -6.89 29.83 13.83
CA GLY A 484 -7.96 30.71 13.35
C GLY A 484 -7.54 31.68 12.24
N LYS A 485 -6.42 31.44 11.54
CA LYS A 485 -5.98 32.23 10.38
C LYS A 485 -6.49 31.61 9.08
N LEU A 486 -6.76 32.46 8.09
CA LEU A 486 -7.13 32.01 6.74
C LEU A 486 -5.89 31.47 6.01
N VAL A 487 -6.05 30.37 5.31
CA VAL A 487 -5.03 29.74 4.47
C VAL A 487 -5.59 29.62 3.06
N ALA A 488 -4.98 30.32 2.11
CA ALA A 488 -5.33 30.27 0.71
C ALA A 488 -4.35 29.38 -0.06
N TYR A 489 -4.89 28.41 -0.79
CA TYR A 489 -4.18 27.63 -1.78
C TYR A 489 -4.43 28.23 -3.15
N ALA A 490 -3.38 28.57 -3.87
CA ALA A 490 -3.49 29.21 -5.18
C ALA A 490 -2.66 28.46 -6.23
N ALA A 491 -3.21 28.36 -7.44
CA ALA A 491 -2.51 27.79 -8.58
C ALA A 491 -1.32 28.69 -8.95
N PRO A 492 -0.11 28.12 -9.10
CA PRO A 492 1.06 28.90 -9.51
C PRO A 492 0.92 29.38 -10.95
N ALA A 493 1.60 30.48 -11.26
CA ALA A 493 1.67 30.97 -12.63
C ALA A 493 2.60 30.08 -13.48
N ASN A 494 2.36 30.02 -14.79
CA ASN A 494 3.12 29.14 -15.70
C ASN A 494 4.64 29.35 -15.65
N PHE A 495 5.12 30.58 -15.40
CA PHE A 495 6.55 30.87 -15.32
C PHE A 495 7.20 30.42 -13.99
N GLU A 496 6.40 30.18 -12.94
CA GLU A 496 6.88 29.63 -11.66
C GLU A 496 6.92 28.09 -11.68
N CYS A 497 6.23 27.49 -12.65
CA CYS A 497 6.13 26.05 -12.79
C CYS A 497 7.45 25.44 -13.30
N ASP A 498 8.17 24.76 -12.42
CA ASP A 498 9.28 23.90 -12.84
C ASP A 498 8.78 22.55 -13.39
N ASN A 499 8.77 22.43 -14.71
CA ASN A 499 8.40 21.23 -15.45
C ASN A 499 9.62 20.38 -15.90
N ARG A 500 10.84 20.70 -15.46
CA ARG A 500 12.01 19.86 -15.73
C ARG A 500 11.80 18.49 -15.12
N MET A 501 12.14 17.43 -15.87
CA MET A 501 11.99 16.00 -15.54
C MET A 501 10.53 15.52 -15.39
N GLU A 502 9.72 16.23 -14.62
CA GLU A 502 8.31 15.93 -14.37
C GLU A 502 7.50 17.21 -14.19
N GLY A 503 6.22 17.15 -14.53
CA GLY A 503 5.31 18.30 -14.44
C GLY A 503 5.18 18.83 -13.02
N HIS A 504 4.93 20.14 -12.90
CA HIS A 504 4.81 20.81 -11.62
C HIS A 504 3.67 20.23 -10.77
N ALA A 505 3.97 19.92 -9.51
CA ALA A 505 3.09 19.21 -8.58
C ALA A 505 2.71 20.01 -7.33
N TRP A 506 3.14 21.27 -7.22
CA TRP A 506 2.92 22.10 -6.03
C TRP A 506 1.97 23.27 -6.33
N VAL A 507 1.36 23.78 -5.26
CA VAL A 507 0.54 24.99 -5.26
C VAL A 507 1.07 25.97 -4.21
N HIS A 508 0.78 27.26 -4.36
CA HIS A 508 1.11 28.24 -3.33
C HIS A 508 0.20 28.03 -2.13
N ARG A 509 0.79 27.86 -0.94
CA ARG A 509 0.07 27.90 0.34
C ARG A 509 0.40 29.20 1.06
N MET A 510 -0.58 30.11 1.12
CA MET A 510 -0.46 31.43 1.72
C MET A 510 -1.26 31.52 3.01
N VAL A 511 -0.61 31.86 4.13
CA VAL A 511 -1.29 32.19 5.39
C VAL A 511 -1.59 33.68 5.39
N LEU A 512 -2.87 34.03 5.55
CA LEU A 512 -3.38 35.39 5.47
C LEU A 512 -3.67 35.92 6.87
N ALA A 513 -3.29 37.18 7.11
CA ALA A 513 -3.72 37.96 8.27
C ALA A 513 -4.72 39.03 7.83
N THR A 514 -5.77 39.20 8.62
CA THR A 514 -6.78 40.25 8.46
C THR A 514 -6.49 41.38 9.46
N SER A 515 -5.89 42.48 9.01
CA SER A 515 -5.72 43.69 9.83
C SER A 515 -6.56 44.82 9.26
N ARG A 516 -7.55 45.32 10.02
CA ARG A 516 -8.43 46.44 9.62
C ARG A 516 -9.02 46.29 8.20
N ASN A 517 -9.52 45.09 7.87
CA ASN A 517 -10.05 44.71 6.54
C ASN A 517 -9.04 44.69 5.38
N VAL A 518 -7.74 44.82 5.64
CA VAL A 518 -6.69 44.59 4.66
C VAL A 518 -6.15 43.17 4.82
N LEU A 519 -6.08 42.44 3.71
CA LEU A 519 -5.49 41.10 3.64
C LEU A 519 -4.00 41.21 3.36
N ASN A 520 -3.18 40.59 4.20
CA ASN A 520 -1.74 40.51 4.02
C ASN A 520 -1.27 39.06 4.12
N VAL A 521 -0.26 38.69 3.33
CA VAL A 521 0.37 37.36 3.42
C VAL A 521 1.43 37.39 4.52
N THR A 522 1.26 36.57 5.56
CA THR A 522 2.27 36.44 6.63
C THR A 522 3.32 35.39 6.32
N HIS A 523 2.92 34.36 5.57
CA HIS A 523 3.80 33.24 5.23
C HIS A 523 3.33 32.64 3.90
N GLN A 524 4.27 32.39 2.98
CA GLN A 524 4.04 31.77 1.68
C GLN A 524 5.07 30.68 1.44
N ARG A 525 4.63 29.52 0.94
CA ARG A 525 5.51 28.45 0.48
C ARG A 525 4.81 27.59 -0.56
N PHE A 526 5.57 26.80 -1.31
CA PHE A 526 5.00 25.72 -2.11
C PHE A 526 4.56 24.55 -1.22
N ALA A 527 3.44 23.94 -1.56
CA ALA A 527 2.90 22.78 -0.86
C ALA A 527 2.22 21.83 -1.85
N LYS A 528 2.27 20.52 -1.56
CA LYS A 528 1.47 19.53 -2.28
C LYS A 528 0.01 19.65 -1.87
N MET A 529 -0.88 19.59 -2.85
CA MET A 529 -2.32 19.62 -2.59
C MET A 529 -2.80 18.25 -2.11
N LYS A 530 -3.40 18.21 -0.91
CA LYS A 530 -4.04 17.01 -0.36
C LYS A 530 -5.55 17.14 -0.47
N HIS A 531 -6.25 16.05 -0.76
CA HIS A 531 -7.72 16.04 -0.68
C HIS A 531 -8.20 16.43 0.70
N PHE A 532 -7.62 15.83 1.75
CA PHE A 532 -7.92 16.11 3.14
C PHE A 532 -6.67 16.51 3.91
N LEU A 533 -6.79 17.53 4.76
CA LEU A 533 -5.74 17.98 5.67
C LEU A 533 -6.37 18.23 7.05
N PRO A 534 -6.24 17.31 8.03
CA PRO A 534 -6.97 17.42 9.30
C PRO A 534 -6.67 18.71 10.08
N ALA A 535 -5.46 19.26 9.97
CA ALA A 535 -5.04 20.47 10.67
C ALA A 535 -5.67 21.77 10.10
N GLU A 536 -6.37 21.67 8.98
CA GLU A 536 -7.01 22.80 8.32
C GLU A 536 -8.45 22.45 7.93
N ASN A 537 -9.38 23.33 8.28
CA ASN A 537 -10.77 23.17 7.94
C ASN A 537 -11.07 23.91 6.64
N THR A 538 -11.42 23.17 5.58
CA THR A 538 -11.85 23.74 4.30
C THR A 538 -13.14 24.55 4.47
N LEU A 539 -13.13 25.79 3.97
CA LEU A 539 -14.29 26.67 3.86
C LEU A 539 -14.84 26.71 2.43
N PHE A 540 -13.95 26.71 1.44
CA PHE A 540 -14.27 26.74 0.02
C PHE A 540 -13.22 25.95 -0.75
N GLU A 541 -13.65 25.23 -1.78
CA GLU A 541 -12.77 24.60 -2.75
C GLU A 541 -13.39 24.64 -4.14
N ASP A 542 -12.53 24.76 -5.15
CA ASP A 542 -12.90 24.58 -6.55
C ASP A 542 -12.63 23.13 -6.96
N GLU A 543 -13.68 22.33 -7.18
CA GLU A 543 -13.56 20.89 -7.43
C GLU A 543 -12.67 20.57 -8.64
N GLN A 544 -12.74 21.38 -9.71
CA GLN A 544 -11.97 21.15 -10.94
C GLN A 544 -10.48 21.42 -10.72
N LEU A 545 -10.16 22.54 -10.06
CA LEU A 545 -8.78 22.88 -9.75
C LEU A 545 -8.19 21.94 -8.70
N VAL A 546 -8.96 21.55 -7.68
CA VAL A 546 -8.53 20.56 -6.69
C VAL A 546 -8.20 19.25 -7.40
N ALA A 547 -9.09 18.70 -8.24
CA ALA A 547 -8.86 17.46 -8.98
C ALA A 547 -7.60 17.53 -9.86
N THR A 548 -7.30 18.71 -10.42
CA THR A 548 -6.10 18.94 -11.24
C THR A 548 -4.81 18.86 -10.42
N TRP A 549 -4.80 19.39 -9.19
CA TRP A 549 -3.60 19.50 -8.37
C TRP A 549 -3.44 18.37 -7.34
N SER A 550 -4.54 17.79 -6.88
CA SER A 550 -4.56 16.68 -5.92
C SER A 550 -4.04 15.40 -6.57
N GLY A 551 -3.20 14.66 -5.84
CA GLY A 551 -2.74 13.33 -6.30
C GLY A 551 -1.60 13.36 -7.33
N LYS A 552 -1.12 14.55 -7.75
CA LYS A 552 0.10 14.66 -8.56
C LYS A 552 1.28 14.04 -7.81
N LYS A 553 1.83 12.96 -8.37
CA LYS A 553 3.01 12.26 -7.84
C LYS A 553 4.27 12.97 -8.32
N THR A 554 5.25 13.08 -7.43
CA THR A 554 6.57 13.65 -7.71
C THR A 554 7.61 12.87 -6.92
N ALA A 555 8.80 12.72 -7.49
CA ALA A 555 9.93 12.04 -6.85
C ALA A 555 10.63 12.90 -5.78
N PHE A 556 10.29 14.19 -5.69
CA PHE A 556 10.85 15.16 -4.77
C PHE A 556 9.89 15.43 -3.59
N LYS A 557 10.46 15.73 -2.42
CA LYS A 557 9.72 16.03 -1.19
C LYS A 557 9.12 17.43 -1.26
N SER A 558 9.92 18.42 -1.67
CA SER A 558 9.49 19.82 -1.80
C SER A 558 9.96 20.45 -3.11
N PHE A 559 9.39 21.61 -3.43
CA PHE A 559 9.79 22.39 -4.60
C PHE A 559 11.24 22.90 -4.44
N GLU A 560 11.61 23.34 -3.24
CA GLU A 560 12.95 23.84 -2.91
C GLU A 560 14.00 22.73 -3.03
N GLU A 561 13.65 21.51 -2.60
CA GLU A 561 14.51 20.35 -2.82
C GLU A 561 14.69 20.08 -4.32
N LYS A 562 13.60 20.06 -5.11
CA LYS A 562 13.69 19.91 -6.57
C LYS A 562 14.63 20.95 -7.20
N GLN A 563 14.53 22.22 -6.79
CA GLN A 563 15.47 23.27 -7.24
C GLN A 563 16.91 22.93 -6.85
N ARG A 564 17.16 22.56 -5.59
CA ARG A 564 18.50 22.22 -5.10
C ARG A 564 19.15 21.09 -5.90
N TYR A 565 18.40 20.07 -6.33
CA TYR A 565 18.93 19.01 -7.18
C TYR A 565 19.47 19.59 -8.50
N PHE A 566 18.69 20.40 -9.21
CA PHE A 566 19.09 20.95 -10.51
C PHE A 566 20.19 22.01 -10.42
N ASP A 567 20.14 22.87 -9.40
CA ASP A 567 21.18 23.86 -9.13
C ASP A 567 22.50 23.17 -8.80
N THR A 568 22.44 22.06 -8.05
CA THR A 568 23.61 21.25 -7.73
C THR A 568 24.19 20.57 -8.97
N CYS A 569 23.37 20.04 -9.88
CA CYS A 569 23.86 19.52 -11.17
C CYS A 569 24.53 20.60 -12.04
N SER A 570 24.00 21.81 -12.04
CA SER A 570 24.58 22.94 -12.80
C SER A 570 25.94 23.35 -12.22
N ARG A 571 26.01 23.51 -10.88
CA ARG A 571 27.28 23.77 -10.18
C ARG A 571 28.31 22.66 -10.40
N GLY A 572 27.87 21.40 -10.36
CA GLY A 572 28.75 20.24 -10.57
C GLY A 572 29.35 20.21 -11.98
N ALA A 573 28.55 20.47 -13.02
CA ALA A 573 29.08 20.56 -14.39
C ALA A 573 30.09 21.70 -14.56
N GLN A 574 29.85 22.87 -13.96
CA GLN A 574 30.80 23.98 -13.99
C GLN A 574 32.12 23.65 -13.29
N ALA A 575 32.04 23.01 -12.11
CA ALA A 575 33.23 22.58 -11.39
C ALA A 575 34.02 21.50 -12.13
N LEU A 576 33.33 20.56 -12.79
CA LEU A 576 33.98 19.54 -13.62
C LEU A 576 34.76 20.19 -14.78
N LYS A 577 34.18 21.19 -15.46
CA LYS A 577 34.87 21.96 -16.51
C LYS A 577 36.11 22.69 -15.99
N GLN A 578 36.09 23.18 -14.75
CA GLN A 578 37.26 23.79 -14.12
C GLN A 578 38.32 22.76 -13.77
N PHE A 579 37.91 21.62 -13.19
CA PHE A 579 38.81 20.53 -12.81
C PHE A 579 39.62 20.00 -14.00
N LEU A 580 39.01 19.88 -15.17
CA LEU A 580 39.70 19.38 -16.36
C LEU A 580 40.80 20.33 -16.90
N LYS A 581 40.87 21.56 -16.38
CA LYS A 581 41.94 22.52 -16.65
C LYS A 581 43.07 22.49 -15.62
N LEU A 582 43.26 21.36 -14.92
CA LEU A 582 44.34 21.12 -13.95
C LEU A 582 45.77 21.42 -14.46
N ASN A 583 45.99 21.50 -15.77
CA ASN A 583 47.27 21.91 -16.34
C ASN A 583 47.57 23.42 -16.19
N ASP A 584 46.59 24.23 -15.77
CA ASP A 584 46.78 25.65 -15.49
C ASP A 584 47.33 25.83 -14.05
N PRO A 585 48.49 26.47 -13.86
CA PRO A 585 49.08 26.67 -12.53
C PRO A 585 48.15 27.31 -11.50
N VAL A 586 47.33 28.29 -11.88
CA VAL A 586 46.44 29.00 -10.95
C VAL A 586 45.29 28.11 -10.50
N ILE A 587 44.70 27.38 -11.45
CA ILE A 587 43.61 26.43 -11.18
C ILE A 587 44.14 25.26 -10.34
N TYR A 588 45.32 24.74 -10.68
CA TYR A 588 45.95 23.65 -9.95
C TYR A 588 46.19 24.02 -8.49
N THR A 589 46.79 25.18 -8.20
CA THR A 589 47.06 25.60 -6.82
C THR A 589 45.77 25.74 -5.99
N ASN A 590 44.71 26.30 -6.56
CA ASN A 590 43.42 26.43 -5.87
C ASN A 590 42.80 25.05 -5.58
N LEU A 591 42.72 24.18 -6.58
CA LEU A 591 42.15 22.83 -6.40
C LEU A 591 43.01 21.96 -5.49
N LEU A 592 44.33 22.12 -5.50
CA LEU A 592 45.24 21.43 -4.58
C LEU A 592 44.96 21.86 -3.14
N GLY A 593 44.74 23.16 -2.87
CA GLY A 593 44.35 23.63 -1.55
C GLY A 593 43.05 22.99 -1.05
N GLN A 594 42.01 22.99 -1.88
CA GLN A 594 40.74 22.32 -1.57
C GLN A 594 40.92 20.81 -1.33
N TRP A 595 41.78 20.16 -2.12
CA TRP A 595 42.09 18.75 -1.96
C TRP A 595 42.83 18.47 -0.64
N ILE A 596 43.81 19.30 -0.25
CA ILE A 596 44.54 19.18 1.01
C ILE A 596 43.56 19.31 2.19
N GLU A 597 42.73 20.36 2.21
CA GLU A 597 41.72 20.56 3.26
C GLU A 597 40.78 19.34 3.39
N ALA A 598 40.29 18.83 2.26
CA ALA A 598 39.44 17.64 2.21
C ALA A 598 40.18 16.38 2.70
N TYR A 599 41.45 16.21 2.32
CA TYR A 599 42.29 15.07 2.68
C TYR A 599 42.69 15.07 4.15
N GLU A 600 42.91 16.25 4.75
CA GLU A 600 43.13 16.39 6.18
C GLU A 600 41.87 16.08 6.98
N SER A 601 40.73 16.65 6.58
CA SER A 601 39.46 16.48 7.27
C SER A 601 39.01 15.01 7.33
N ILE A 602 39.08 14.26 6.23
CA ILE A 602 38.68 12.85 6.20
C ILE A 602 39.61 11.94 7.03
N ASN A 603 40.87 12.33 7.19
CA ASN A 603 41.88 11.53 7.88
C ASN A 603 42.14 11.97 9.33
N GLU A 604 41.41 12.95 9.86
CA GLU A 604 41.60 13.45 11.23
C GLU A 604 41.27 12.38 12.29
N THR A 605 40.28 11.54 12.03
CA THR A 605 39.76 10.54 13.00
C THR A 605 39.77 9.10 12.47
N SER A 606 40.30 8.87 11.26
CA SER A 606 40.29 7.55 10.62
C SER A 606 41.51 6.71 11.00
N GLU A 607 41.30 5.42 11.29
CA GLU A 607 42.37 4.44 11.57
C GLU A 607 43.19 4.10 10.30
N TYR A 608 42.57 4.21 9.12
CA TYR A 608 43.21 3.96 7.83
C TYR A 608 43.17 5.21 6.96
N VAL A 609 44.25 5.44 6.18
CA VAL A 609 44.30 6.58 5.25
C VAL A 609 43.24 6.44 4.17
N GLN A 610 42.24 7.31 4.22
CA GLN A 610 41.17 7.45 3.26
C GLN A 610 41.60 8.36 2.10
N GLN A 611 41.03 8.12 0.92
CA GLN A 611 41.31 8.88 -0.30
C GLN A 611 40.14 9.79 -0.66
N VAL A 612 40.46 11.03 -1.07
CA VAL A 612 39.46 11.98 -1.57
C VAL A 612 39.08 11.58 -3.00
N SER A 613 37.79 11.53 -3.30
CA SER A 613 37.28 11.27 -4.65
C SER A 613 36.66 12.53 -5.25
N LEU A 614 36.76 12.69 -6.57
CA LEU A 614 36.04 13.73 -7.30
C LEU A 614 34.69 13.15 -7.75
N MET A 615 33.58 13.76 -7.34
CA MET A 615 32.24 13.35 -7.74
C MET A 615 31.40 14.58 -8.05
N ALA A 616 31.40 15.01 -9.31
CA ALA A 616 30.62 16.16 -9.76
C ALA A 616 29.19 15.71 -10.13
N PRO A 617 28.14 16.16 -9.42
CA PRO A 617 26.76 15.85 -9.80
C PRO A 617 26.43 16.54 -11.12
N VAL A 618 25.84 15.80 -12.07
CA VAL A 618 25.56 16.33 -13.42
C VAL A 618 24.15 15.99 -13.93
N ALA A 619 23.54 14.96 -13.37
CA ALA A 619 22.22 14.50 -13.78
C ALA A 619 21.39 14.04 -12.59
N VAL A 620 20.06 14.06 -12.77
CA VAL A 620 19.08 13.58 -11.80
C VAL A 620 18.34 12.40 -12.42
N LYS A 621 18.21 11.31 -11.68
CA LYS A 621 17.36 10.17 -12.06
C LYS A 621 16.24 9.95 -11.06
N SER A 622 15.09 9.51 -11.55
CA SER A 622 13.93 9.13 -10.73
C SER A 622 13.53 7.71 -11.05
N GLU A 623 13.58 6.83 -10.05
CA GLU A 623 13.16 5.43 -10.15
C GLU A 623 12.22 5.10 -8.98
N LYS A 624 11.12 4.41 -9.26
CA LYS A 624 10.12 4.01 -8.24
C LYS A 624 9.66 5.17 -7.33
N GLY A 625 9.60 6.39 -7.87
CA GLY A 625 9.18 7.59 -7.15
C GLY A 625 10.21 8.19 -6.19
N LYS A 626 11.51 7.86 -6.33
CA LYS A 626 12.61 8.47 -5.57
C LYS A 626 13.62 9.12 -6.51
N ALA A 627 13.97 10.37 -6.23
CA ALA A 627 15.00 11.10 -6.97
C ALA A 627 16.40 10.85 -6.39
N SER A 628 17.41 10.70 -7.25
CA SER A 628 18.82 10.55 -6.88
C SER A 628 19.72 11.18 -7.92
N LEU A 629 20.95 11.52 -7.52
CA LEU A 629 21.95 12.16 -8.36
C LEU A 629 22.82 11.14 -9.09
N ILE A 630 23.20 11.50 -10.31
CA ILE A 630 24.25 10.85 -11.09
C ILE A 630 25.44 11.79 -11.13
N TYR A 631 26.61 11.24 -10.83
CA TYR A 631 27.86 11.96 -10.74
C TYR A 631 28.78 11.55 -11.89
N ILE A 632 29.57 12.49 -12.42
CA ILE A 632 30.76 12.19 -13.20
C ILE A 632 31.98 12.41 -12.30
N GLY A 633 32.89 11.44 -12.26
CA GLY A 633 33.96 11.48 -11.29
C GLY A 633 35.04 10.44 -11.47
N THR A 634 35.97 10.43 -10.51
CA THR A 634 37.03 9.45 -10.38
C THR A 634 37.33 9.17 -8.91
N LYS A 635 37.66 7.90 -8.60
CA LYS A 635 38.15 7.48 -7.28
C LYS A 635 39.67 7.63 -7.15
N ASP A 636 40.37 7.74 -8.28
CA ASP A 636 41.83 7.80 -8.35
C ASP A 636 42.32 9.26 -8.48
N LEU A 637 41.71 10.17 -7.72
CA LEU A 637 41.96 11.61 -7.82
C LEU A 637 43.44 11.98 -7.54
N ALA A 638 44.12 11.22 -6.68
CA ALA A 638 45.54 11.39 -6.41
C ALA A 638 46.41 11.19 -7.66
N ASP A 639 46.05 10.22 -8.51
CA ASP A 639 46.79 9.94 -9.75
C ASP A 639 46.64 11.13 -10.72
N TRP A 640 45.48 11.78 -10.74
CA TRP A 640 45.24 12.99 -11.54
C TRP A 640 46.10 14.18 -11.10
N PHE A 641 46.12 14.49 -9.79
CA PHE A 641 46.94 15.59 -9.28
C PHE A 641 48.43 15.37 -9.53
N TYR A 642 48.91 14.12 -9.40
CA TYR A 642 50.31 13.79 -9.67
C TYR A 642 50.66 13.91 -11.16
N GLN A 643 49.83 13.35 -12.05
CA GLN A 643 50.12 13.31 -13.50
C GLN A 643 49.89 14.65 -14.21
N LYS A 644 48.96 15.48 -13.73
CA LYS A 644 48.58 16.77 -14.34
C LYS A 644 49.25 17.99 -13.69
N ALA A 645 50.19 17.78 -12.77
CA ALA A 645 50.93 18.86 -12.13
C ALA A 645 51.66 19.72 -13.19
N PRO A 646 51.42 21.04 -13.24
CA PRO A 646 51.95 21.89 -14.30
C PRO A 646 53.44 22.20 -14.16
N THR A 647 53.98 22.08 -12.95
CA THR A 647 55.38 22.34 -12.63
C THR A 647 55.95 21.28 -11.68
N PRO A 648 57.23 20.91 -11.77
CA PRO A 648 57.88 19.96 -10.87
C PRO A 648 57.73 20.32 -9.38
N GLU A 649 57.71 21.61 -9.04
CA GLU A 649 57.57 22.09 -7.67
C GLU A 649 56.20 21.75 -7.08
N LEU A 650 55.13 22.02 -7.83
CA LEU A 650 53.75 21.66 -7.46
C LEU A 650 53.53 20.15 -7.40
N GLN A 651 54.20 19.39 -8.28
CA GLN A 651 54.16 17.93 -8.24
C GLN A 651 54.83 17.39 -6.96
N ALA A 652 55.96 17.97 -6.57
CA ALA A 652 56.67 17.60 -5.34
C ALA A 652 55.85 17.97 -4.10
N LEU A 653 55.23 19.15 -4.09
CA LEU A 653 54.33 19.60 -3.03
C LEU A 653 53.15 18.63 -2.84
N PHE A 654 52.45 18.27 -3.93
CA PHE A 654 51.37 17.28 -3.86
C PHE A 654 51.85 15.94 -3.31
N LEU A 655 53.02 15.46 -3.75
CA LEU A 655 53.57 14.18 -3.30
C LEU A 655 53.89 14.20 -1.80
N GLU A 656 54.43 15.30 -1.30
CA GLU A 656 54.72 15.49 0.14
C GLU A 656 53.43 15.42 0.97
N GLU A 657 52.41 16.17 0.57
CA GLU A 657 51.12 16.21 1.26
C GLU A 657 50.37 14.88 1.21
N TYR A 658 50.35 14.22 0.05
CA TYR A 658 49.76 12.89 -0.10
C TYR A 658 50.40 11.86 0.84
N LEU A 659 51.73 11.88 0.97
CA LEU A 659 52.47 10.94 1.81
C LEU A 659 52.43 11.29 3.31
N SER A 660 51.95 12.49 3.69
CA SER A 660 52.01 12.99 5.07
C SER A 660 51.28 12.10 6.09
N LYS A 661 50.15 11.50 5.69
CA LYS A 661 49.30 10.66 6.55
C LYS A 661 49.66 9.17 6.55
N PHE A 662 50.54 8.72 5.65
CA PHE A 662 50.94 7.32 5.57
C PHE A 662 52.11 7.01 6.52
N GLU A 663 51.98 5.92 7.29
CA GLU A 663 53.08 5.39 8.12
C GLU A 663 54.25 4.92 7.25
N ASN A 664 53.98 4.16 6.18
CA ASN A 664 54.98 3.67 5.23
C ASN A 664 55.02 4.53 3.97
N LYS A 665 55.77 5.64 4.00
CA LYS A 665 55.82 6.61 2.89
C LYS A 665 56.41 6.03 1.60
N GLU A 666 57.53 5.31 1.67
CA GLU A 666 58.20 4.79 0.46
C GLU A 666 57.35 3.75 -0.30
N VAL A 667 56.68 2.84 0.41
CA VAL A 667 55.79 1.84 -0.22
C VAL A 667 54.62 2.52 -0.95
N ASN A 668 54.01 3.55 -0.34
CA ASN A 668 52.88 4.24 -0.95
C ASN A 668 53.31 5.19 -2.08
N LYS A 669 54.52 5.73 -2.01
CA LYS A 669 55.17 6.45 -3.11
C LYS A 669 55.38 5.52 -4.31
N GLU A 670 55.94 4.33 -4.11
CA GLU A 670 56.10 3.33 -5.19
C GLU A 670 54.76 2.93 -5.81
N LYS A 671 53.70 2.75 -4.99
CA LYS A 671 52.34 2.46 -5.47
C LYS A 671 51.71 3.59 -6.29
N LEU A 672 52.00 4.84 -5.97
CA LEU A 672 51.54 5.98 -6.77
C LEU A 672 52.33 6.05 -8.09
N LEU A 673 53.65 5.91 -8.01
CA LEU A 673 54.55 5.94 -9.17
C LEU A 673 54.31 4.79 -10.15
N SER A 674 53.91 3.61 -9.69
CA SER A 674 53.59 2.48 -10.57
C SER A 674 52.36 2.76 -11.45
N ARG A 675 51.49 3.68 -11.04
CA ARG A 675 50.28 4.11 -11.76
C ARG A 675 50.47 5.37 -12.61
N ARG A 676 51.70 5.92 -12.69
CA ARG A 676 51.98 7.16 -13.44
C ARG A 676 51.69 7.10 -14.93
N ASN A 677 51.62 5.89 -15.50
CA ASN A 677 51.32 5.64 -16.91
C ASN A 677 49.90 5.11 -17.12
N THR A 678 49.09 4.99 -16.07
CA THR A 678 47.70 4.55 -16.17
C THR A 678 46.88 5.66 -16.80
N ALA A 679 46.07 5.31 -17.81
CA ALA A 679 45.18 6.25 -18.46
C ALA A 679 44.16 6.82 -17.46
N LEU A 680 44.13 8.15 -17.37
CA LEU A 680 43.17 8.87 -16.54
C LEU A 680 41.79 8.81 -17.17
N SER A 681 40.81 8.26 -16.46
CA SER A 681 39.42 8.16 -16.95
C SER A 681 38.42 8.72 -15.95
N LEU A 682 37.30 9.22 -16.50
CA LEU A 682 36.11 9.55 -15.76
C LEU A 682 35.06 8.45 -15.96
N SER A 683 34.17 8.30 -14.99
CA SER A 683 33.03 7.40 -15.10
C SER A 683 31.80 7.98 -14.42
N PHE A 684 30.64 7.39 -14.72
CA PHE A 684 29.39 7.73 -14.05
C PHE A 684 29.23 6.94 -12.74
N TYR A 685 28.85 7.64 -11.68
CA TYR A 685 28.65 7.09 -10.35
C TYR A 685 27.27 7.44 -9.79
N THR A 686 26.80 6.61 -8.86
CA THR A 686 25.65 6.84 -7.98
C THR A 686 26.10 6.68 -6.53
N MET A 687 25.46 7.42 -5.62
CA MET A 687 25.70 7.29 -4.18
C MET A 687 24.44 6.80 -3.48
N ASP A 688 24.60 5.93 -2.46
CA ASP A 688 23.48 5.33 -1.71
C ASP A 688 22.90 6.29 -0.65
N ASN A 689 23.49 7.47 -0.50
CA ASN A 689 23.17 8.44 0.54
C ASN A 689 22.11 9.39 -0.02
N GLY A 690 20.87 9.33 0.47
CA GLY A 690 19.77 10.19 0.03
C GLY A 690 19.94 11.70 0.35
N GLU A 691 21.13 12.15 0.70
CA GLU A 691 21.47 13.56 0.90
C GLU A 691 22.15 14.09 -0.36
N VAL A 692 21.74 15.29 -0.80
CA VAL A 692 22.43 16.03 -1.88
C VAL A 692 23.67 16.67 -1.29
N PRO A 693 24.89 16.19 -1.62
CA PRO A 693 26.12 16.81 -1.13
C PRO A 693 26.27 18.20 -1.76
N ASP A 694 26.69 19.16 -0.95
CA ASP A 694 27.00 20.53 -1.43
C ASP A 694 28.43 20.66 -1.96
N GLU A 695 29.28 19.64 -1.72
CA GLU A 695 30.70 19.60 -2.11
C GLU A 695 30.94 18.61 -3.26
N ILE A 696 31.84 18.97 -4.17
CA ILE A 696 32.24 18.15 -5.34
C ILE A 696 33.36 17.16 -4.97
N LEU A 697 34.19 17.50 -3.97
CA LEU A 697 35.17 16.61 -3.38
C LEU A 697 34.51 15.82 -2.26
N VAL A 698 34.48 14.50 -2.39
CA VAL A 698 33.79 13.64 -1.41
C VAL A 698 34.79 13.19 -0.36
N THR A 699 34.50 13.61 0.88
CA THR A 699 35.28 13.35 2.11
C THR A 699 34.70 12.22 2.96
N LYS A 700 33.77 11.41 2.44
CA LYS A 700 33.22 10.22 3.13
C LYS A 700 33.72 8.94 2.46
N SER A 701 33.83 7.85 3.24
CA SER A 701 34.38 6.54 2.80
C SER A 701 33.98 6.14 1.36
N VAL A 702 34.98 5.64 0.64
CA VAL A 702 34.97 5.20 -0.77
C VAL A 702 33.93 4.10 -1.07
N ASP A 703 33.35 3.48 -0.05
CA ASP A 703 32.38 2.37 -0.17
C ASP A 703 30.99 2.80 -0.67
N ASN A 704 30.64 4.09 -0.55
CA ASN A 704 29.29 4.57 -0.87
C ASN A 704 29.08 5.00 -2.34
N ALA A 705 30.17 5.28 -3.08
CA ALA A 705 30.10 5.65 -4.50
C ALA A 705 30.27 4.40 -5.38
N ARG A 706 29.22 4.03 -6.11
CA ARG A 706 29.22 2.87 -7.02
C ARG A 706 29.15 3.36 -8.45
N ARG A 707 29.88 2.71 -9.36
CA ARG A 707 29.68 3.00 -10.80
C ARG A 707 28.23 2.70 -11.15
N TRP A 708 27.60 3.60 -11.90
CA TRP A 708 26.22 3.42 -12.31
C TRP A 708 26.10 2.11 -13.09
N TYR A 709 25.17 1.23 -12.73
CA TYR A 709 25.04 -0.12 -13.32
C TYR A 709 26.30 -1.01 -13.27
N SER A 710 27.14 -0.90 -12.21
CA SER A 710 28.36 -1.72 -12.04
C SER A 710 28.17 -3.24 -12.13
N GLY A 711 26.94 -3.74 -11.91
CA GLY A 711 26.60 -5.16 -12.01
C GLY A 711 26.34 -5.66 -13.43
N MET A 712 26.03 -4.77 -14.38
CA MET A 712 25.62 -5.15 -15.75
C MET A 712 26.80 -5.27 -16.73
N PHE A 713 27.86 -4.48 -16.55
CA PHE A 713 28.96 -4.40 -17.51
C PHE A 713 30.27 -4.95 -16.92
N THR A 714 31.02 -5.75 -17.70
CA THR A 714 32.39 -6.18 -17.35
C THR A 714 33.42 -5.07 -17.54
N SER A 715 33.25 -4.24 -18.58
CA SER A 715 34.02 -3.04 -18.84
C SER A 715 33.15 -2.00 -19.53
N MET A 716 33.40 -0.73 -19.23
CA MET A 716 32.71 0.41 -19.83
C MET A 716 33.53 0.95 -21.02
N PRO A 717 32.90 1.54 -22.04
CA PRO A 717 33.61 2.22 -23.12
C PRO A 717 34.43 3.40 -22.58
N THR A 718 35.43 3.81 -23.37
CA THR A 718 36.41 4.83 -22.97
C THR A 718 35.78 6.22 -22.98
N MET A 719 34.94 6.52 -23.97
CA MET A 719 34.29 7.82 -24.17
C MET A 719 33.06 7.98 -23.27
N LEU A 720 32.84 9.17 -22.70
CA LEU A 720 31.74 9.43 -21.77
C LEU A 720 30.37 9.41 -22.47
N ASN A 721 30.27 9.89 -23.72
CA ASN A 721 29.05 9.81 -24.52
C ASN A 721 28.62 8.34 -24.71
N ASP A 722 29.59 7.47 -25.00
CA ASP A 722 29.33 6.04 -25.18
C ASP A 722 28.97 5.36 -23.84
N GLN A 723 29.62 5.75 -22.72
CA GLN A 723 29.25 5.27 -21.38
C GLN A 723 27.81 5.66 -21.01
N TRP A 724 27.42 6.91 -21.28
CA TRP A 724 26.08 7.40 -21.04
C TRP A 724 25.05 6.64 -21.87
N SER A 725 25.33 6.40 -23.15
CA SER A 725 24.46 5.59 -24.03
C SER A 725 24.20 4.19 -23.44
N CYS A 726 25.25 3.55 -22.91
CA CYS A 726 25.13 2.25 -22.26
C CYS A 726 24.22 2.30 -21.03
N HIS A 727 24.38 3.32 -20.18
CA HIS A 727 23.57 3.47 -18.97
C HIS A 727 22.10 3.77 -19.28
N VAL A 728 21.83 4.66 -20.23
CA VAL A 728 20.46 5.02 -20.64
C VAL A 728 19.74 3.82 -21.27
N ALA A 729 20.42 3.05 -22.13
CA ALA A 729 19.86 1.84 -22.74
C ALA A 729 19.42 0.77 -21.71
N HIS A 730 20.04 0.78 -20.52
CA HIS A 730 19.75 -0.15 -19.42
C HIS A 730 18.94 0.50 -18.28
N PHE A 731 18.57 1.76 -18.43
CA PHE A 731 17.78 2.48 -17.46
C PHE A 731 16.32 1.99 -17.45
N SER A 732 15.65 2.09 -16.30
CA SER A 732 14.26 1.64 -16.19
C SER A 732 13.35 2.36 -17.18
N ARG A 733 12.54 1.60 -17.94
CA ARG A 733 11.52 2.15 -18.87
C ARG A 733 10.53 3.11 -18.20
N ASN A 734 10.26 2.91 -16.91
CA ASN A 734 9.38 3.78 -16.11
C ASN A 734 10.15 4.86 -15.33
N GLY A 735 11.47 4.88 -15.47
CA GLY A 735 12.33 5.88 -14.85
C GLY A 735 12.33 7.18 -15.65
N LYS A 736 12.73 8.26 -15.00
CA LYS A 736 12.95 9.55 -15.65
C LYS A 736 14.39 10.01 -15.42
N LEU A 737 14.94 10.71 -16.40
CA LEU A 737 16.31 11.19 -16.38
C LEU A 737 16.33 12.67 -16.78
N TYR A 738 17.16 13.45 -16.11
CA TYR A 738 17.44 14.85 -16.43
C TYR A 738 18.96 15.03 -16.47
N LEU A 739 19.48 15.56 -17.56
CA LEU A 739 20.86 15.98 -17.70
C LEU A 739 20.91 17.52 -17.65
N THR A 740 21.91 18.07 -16.95
CA THR A 740 22.10 19.52 -16.93
C THR A 740 22.36 20.09 -18.33
N PRO A 741 21.73 21.21 -18.72
CA PRO A 741 21.96 21.85 -20.02
C PRO A 741 23.44 22.20 -20.28
N ASP A 742 24.23 22.37 -19.23
CA ASP A 742 25.68 22.64 -19.34
C ASP A 742 26.48 21.52 -20.03
N LEU A 743 25.91 20.32 -20.19
CA LEU A 743 26.53 19.14 -20.81
C LEU A 743 25.73 18.61 -22.01
N VAL A 744 24.87 19.45 -22.58
CA VAL A 744 24.05 19.16 -23.76
C VAL A 744 24.55 20.03 -24.91
N THR A 745 24.59 19.47 -26.12
CA THR A 745 24.96 20.18 -27.35
C THR A 745 23.85 21.12 -27.81
N ASP A 746 24.13 22.01 -28.77
CA ASP A 746 23.11 22.88 -29.38
C ASP A 746 21.97 22.11 -30.06
N GLU A 747 22.21 20.84 -30.42
CA GLU A 747 21.22 19.93 -31.01
C GLU A 747 20.35 19.23 -29.96
N GLY A 748 20.61 19.44 -28.66
CA GLY A 748 19.85 18.83 -27.56
C GLY A 748 20.34 17.45 -27.12
N GLU A 749 21.46 16.97 -27.68
CA GLU A 749 22.04 15.66 -27.38
C GLU A 749 23.12 15.74 -26.29
N PRO A 750 23.36 14.67 -25.51
CA PRO A 750 24.47 14.64 -24.55
C PRO A 750 25.82 14.82 -25.26
N GLY A 751 26.59 15.82 -24.85
CA GLY A 751 27.87 16.20 -25.47
C GLY A 751 29.03 16.19 -24.48
N PHE A 752 29.14 15.14 -23.66
CA PHE A 752 30.13 15.07 -22.59
C PHE A 752 31.55 15.22 -23.11
N ASP A 753 31.91 14.46 -24.14
CA ASP A 753 33.29 14.41 -24.63
C ASP A 753 33.69 15.73 -25.31
N GLU A 754 32.81 16.32 -26.10
CA GLU A 754 33.04 17.59 -26.79
C GLU A 754 33.14 18.76 -25.80
N ILE A 755 32.21 18.82 -24.84
CA ILE A 755 32.11 19.93 -23.88
C ILE A 755 33.21 19.86 -22.80
N LEU A 756 33.61 18.65 -22.42
CA LEU A 756 34.68 18.43 -21.43
C LEU A 756 36.08 18.35 -22.07
N GLY A 757 36.18 18.30 -23.40
CA GLY A 757 37.45 18.32 -24.11
C GLY A 757 38.17 16.97 -24.13
N TYR A 758 37.45 15.87 -24.27
CA TYR A 758 37.97 14.52 -24.49
C TYR A 758 37.94 14.19 -25.99
N PRO A 759 39.00 14.48 -26.77
CA PRO A 759 39.03 14.07 -28.16
C PRO A 759 39.04 12.54 -28.25
N ARG A 760 38.29 12.01 -29.21
CA ARG A 760 38.28 10.57 -29.49
C ARG A 760 39.71 10.10 -29.84
N PRO A 761 40.23 9.04 -29.20
CA PRO A 761 41.55 8.51 -29.52
C PRO A 761 41.71 8.16 -31.01
N GLU A 762 42.87 8.46 -31.59
CA GLU A 762 43.18 8.12 -32.98
C GLU A 762 43.07 6.60 -33.21
N GLY A 763 42.29 6.20 -34.22
CA GLY A 763 42.07 4.79 -34.57
C GLY A 763 40.97 4.08 -33.78
N LEU A 764 40.29 4.75 -32.84
CA LEU A 764 39.12 4.17 -32.16
C LEU A 764 37.90 4.17 -33.10
N VAL A 765 37.46 2.98 -33.50
CA VAL A 765 36.27 2.76 -34.34
C VAL A 765 35.23 2.01 -33.51
N PRO A 766 34.32 2.72 -32.81
CA PRO A 766 33.34 2.08 -31.94
C PRO A 766 32.36 1.23 -32.75
N VAL A 767 31.80 0.22 -32.09
CA VAL A 767 30.73 -0.63 -32.61
C VAL A 767 29.42 -0.26 -31.93
N THR A 768 28.34 -0.25 -32.71
CA THR A 768 26.97 -0.11 -32.21
C THR A 768 26.44 -1.49 -31.87
N VAL A 769 25.86 -1.62 -30.69
CA VAL A 769 25.20 -2.84 -30.19
C VAL A 769 23.71 -2.56 -30.09
N CYS A 770 22.90 -3.41 -30.71
CA CYS A 770 21.45 -3.34 -30.67
C CYS A 770 20.88 -4.64 -30.10
N GLU A 771 20.29 -4.59 -28.91
CA GLU A 771 19.62 -5.75 -28.30
C GLU A 771 18.12 -5.72 -28.59
N PHE A 772 17.59 -6.88 -28.96
CA PHE A 772 16.18 -7.09 -29.28
C PHE A 772 15.60 -8.17 -28.37
N GLU A 773 14.41 -7.91 -27.84
CA GLU A 773 13.68 -8.85 -27.00
C GLU A 773 12.18 -8.84 -27.32
N ILE A 774 11.63 -10.01 -27.63
CA ILE A 774 10.21 -10.29 -27.80
C ILE A 774 9.74 -11.05 -26.56
N ASP A 775 8.54 -10.74 -26.06
CA ASP A 775 7.96 -11.41 -24.90
C ASP A 775 7.76 -12.92 -25.16
N HIS A 776 8.76 -13.70 -24.73
CA HIS A 776 8.84 -15.15 -24.90
C HIS A 776 7.70 -15.93 -24.22
N PHE A 777 6.92 -15.35 -23.31
CA PHE A 777 5.85 -16.09 -22.62
C PHE A 777 4.47 -15.75 -23.16
N ASN A 778 4.26 -14.52 -23.64
CA ASN A 778 2.92 -14.05 -24.00
C ASN A 778 2.72 -13.87 -25.50
N ARG A 779 3.79 -13.70 -26.30
CA ARG A 779 3.63 -13.37 -27.74
C ARG A 779 4.71 -14.04 -28.59
N ARG A 780 4.28 -14.85 -29.54
CA ARG A 780 5.18 -15.35 -30.60
C ARG A 780 5.35 -14.26 -31.66
N GLY A 781 6.60 -13.87 -31.93
CA GLY A 781 6.91 -12.89 -32.97
C GLY A 781 6.42 -13.34 -34.35
N ILE A 782 6.01 -12.39 -35.18
CA ILE A 782 5.61 -12.60 -36.57
C ILE A 782 6.42 -11.69 -37.47
N ASP A 783 6.72 -12.16 -38.68
CA ASP A 783 7.34 -11.34 -39.71
C ASP A 783 6.29 -10.58 -40.54
N ALA A 784 6.74 -9.75 -41.47
CA ALA A 784 5.93 -8.90 -42.33
C ALA A 784 4.99 -9.68 -43.26
N ASN A 785 5.24 -10.99 -43.45
CA ASN A 785 4.39 -11.89 -44.25
C ASN A 785 3.41 -12.69 -43.36
N GLY A 786 3.49 -12.54 -42.03
CA GLY A 786 2.67 -13.26 -41.06
C GLY A 786 3.27 -14.61 -40.61
N ASP A 787 4.50 -14.92 -41.02
CA ASP A 787 5.19 -16.15 -40.64
C ASP A 787 5.79 -16.03 -39.23
N LYS A 788 5.90 -17.18 -38.53
CA LYS A 788 6.36 -17.22 -37.14
C LYS A 788 7.87 -16.99 -37.06
N VAL A 789 8.28 -16.05 -36.22
CA VAL A 789 9.69 -15.77 -35.90
C VAL A 789 10.18 -16.76 -34.85
N ASN A 790 11.34 -17.38 -35.10
CA ASN A 790 11.91 -18.41 -34.22
C ASN A 790 12.87 -17.85 -33.17
N ILE A 791 13.33 -16.61 -33.34
CA ILE A 791 14.17 -15.91 -32.35
C ILE A 791 13.30 -15.08 -31.40
N THR A 792 13.68 -15.02 -30.12
CA THR A 792 12.98 -14.21 -29.09
C THR A 792 13.88 -13.18 -28.45
N GLN A 793 15.17 -13.47 -28.33
CA GLN A 793 16.14 -12.50 -27.83
C GLN A 793 17.43 -12.63 -28.63
N TRP A 794 17.88 -11.53 -29.23
CA TRP A 794 19.11 -11.49 -30.02
C TRP A 794 19.78 -10.13 -29.92
N VAL A 795 21.05 -10.07 -30.32
CA VAL A 795 21.87 -8.88 -30.32
C VAL A 795 22.58 -8.74 -31.66
N ASP A 796 22.48 -7.56 -32.24
CA ASP A 796 23.17 -7.19 -33.48
C ASP A 796 24.32 -6.24 -33.16
N ILE A 797 25.49 -6.49 -33.75
CA ILE A 797 26.69 -5.67 -33.59
C ILE A 797 27.18 -5.22 -34.97
N TYR A 798 27.38 -3.92 -35.17
CA TYR A 798 27.79 -3.36 -36.45
C TYR A 798 28.56 -2.03 -36.29
N GLN A 799 29.15 -1.54 -37.38
CA GLN A 799 29.79 -0.22 -37.43
C GLN A 799 28.94 0.76 -38.24
N GLY A 800 28.95 2.04 -37.84
CA GLY A 800 28.18 3.11 -38.46
C GLY A 800 26.77 3.29 -37.88
N GLU A 801 25.96 4.09 -38.56
CA GLU A 801 24.56 4.33 -38.25
C GLU A 801 23.67 3.51 -39.18
N ARG A 802 22.66 2.85 -38.60
CA ARG A 802 21.66 2.09 -39.34
C ARG A 802 20.29 2.30 -38.72
N GLU A 803 19.27 2.27 -39.56
CA GLU A 803 17.89 2.34 -39.10
C GLU A 803 17.47 1.03 -38.44
N VAL A 804 16.66 1.12 -37.39
CA VAL A 804 16.15 -0.05 -36.66
C VAL A 804 15.35 -0.98 -37.59
N THR A 805 14.62 -0.42 -38.55
CA THR A 805 13.85 -1.16 -39.56
C THR A 805 14.74 -2.01 -40.47
N GLU A 806 15.96 -1.54 -40.78
CA GLU A 806 16.95 -2.30 -41.53
C GLU A 806 17.48 -3.50 -40.72
N LEU A 807 17.68 -3.31 -39.40
CA LEU A 807 18.17 -4.36 -38.50
C LEU A 807 17.11 -5.43 -38.24
N LEU A 808 15.85 -5.03 -38.05
CA LEU A 808 14.72 -5.96 -37.90
C LEU A 808 14.45 -6.75 -39.19
N GLY A 809 14.72 -6.14 -40.35
CA GLY A 809 14.47 -6.74 -41.65
C GLY A 809 12.98 -7.07 -41.82
N PRO A 810 12.60 -8.35 -42.00
CA PRO A 810 11.20 -8.73 -42.12
C PRO A 810 10.46 -8.79 -40.78
N ILE A 811 11.13 -8.69 -39.63
CA ILE A 811 10.49 -8.81 -38.31
C ILE A 811 9.68 -7.54 -38.00
N SER A 812 8.42 -7.70 -37.57
CA SER A 812 7.61 -6.56 -37.14
C SER A 812 8.19 -5.93 -35.87
N GLU A 813 8.30 -4.60 -35.84
CA GLU A 813 8.73 -3.83 -34.67
C GLU A 813 7.70 -3.87 -33.53
N GLU A 814 6.44 -4.18 -33.84
CA GLU A 814 5.35 -4.13 -32.87
C GLU A 814 5.54 -5.16 -31.74
N GLY A 815 5.79 -4.65 -30.53
CA GLY A 815 5.99 -5.48 -29.34
C GLY A 815 7.43 -5.97 -29.14
N VAL A 816 8.39 -5.46 -29.92
CA VAL A 816 9.83 -5.71 -29.72
C VAL A 816 10.40 -4.65 -28.78
N ASN A 817 11.13 -5.08 -27.75
CA ASN A 817 11.95 -4.21 -26.92
C ASN A 817 13.33 -4.05 -27.56
N ILE A 818 13.73 -2.81 -27.83
CA ILE A 818 14.98 -2.48 -28.51
C ILE A 818 15.83 -1.62 -27.60
N LYS A 819 17.13 -1.97 -27.48
CA LYS A 819 18.13 -1.19 -26.76
C LYS A 819 19.33 -0.97 -27.65
N THR A 820 19.76 0.28 -27.80
CA THR A 820 20.92 0.63 -28.63
C THR A 820 21.95 1.39 -27.81
N TYR A 821 23.21 0.97 -27.90
CA TYR A 821 24.34 1.62 -27.23
C TYR A 821 25.65 1.34 -27.98
N ARG A 822 26.72 2.08 -27.65
CA ARG A 822 28.03 1.97 -28.33
C ARG A 822 29.11 1.39 -27.41
N MET A 823 30.05 0.64 -27.99
CA MET A 823 31.20 0.04 -27.31
C MET A 823 32.47 0.33 -28.12
N ASP A 824 33.63 0.39 -27.46
CA ASP A 824 34.91 0.72 -28.11
C ASP A 824 35.32 -0.31 -29.16
N THR A 825 35.05 -1.59 -28.89
CA THR A 825 35.45 -2.71 -29.75
C THR A 825 34.42 -3.84 -29.73
N LEU A 826 34.48 -4.70 -30.76
CA LEU A 826 33.69 -5.93 -30.82
C LEU A 826 34.00 -6.86 -29.63
N GLU A 827 35.27 -7.00 -29.26
CA GLU A 827 35.68 -7.84 -28.12
C GLU A 827 35.04 -7.36 -26.81
N GLN A 828 35.03 -6.05 -26.58
CA GLN A 828 34.36 -5.45 -25.42
C GLN A 828 32.86 -5.71 -25.42
N ALA A 829 32.19 -5.50 -26.57
CA ALA A 829 30.77 -5.78 -26.71
C ALA A 829 30.45 -7.25 -26.38
N MET A 830 31.21 -8.19 -26.95
CA MET A 830 31.05 -9.62 -26.72
C MET A 830 31.26 -10.01 -25.26
N LYS A 831 32.26 -9.44 -24.59
CA LYS A 831 32.52 -9.69 -23.16
C LYS A 831 31.36 -9.21 -22.26
N ASN A 832 30.74 -8.09 -22.61
CA ASN A 832 29.59 -7.58 -21.86
C ASN A 832 28.33 -8.44 -22.08
N ILE A 833 28.03 -8.82 -23.33
CA ILE A 833 26.85 -9.65 -23.67
C ILE A 833 26.96 -11.06 -23.04
N SER A 834 28.15 -11.66 -23.08
CA SER A 834 28.40 -13.02 -22.57
C SER A 834 28.33 -13.16 -21.04
N ARG A 835 28.46 -12.07 -20.27
CA ARG A 835 28.34 -12.11 -18.80
C ARG A 835 26.96 -12.57 -18.33
N GLY A 836 25.91 -12.32 -19.13
CA GLY A 836 24.51 -12.58 -18.78
C GLY A 836 23.91 -13.87 -19.37
N SER A 837 24.62 -14.57 -20.26
CA SER A 837 24.06 -15.73 -20.98
C SER A 837 25.11 -16.80 -21.27
N THR A 838 24.83 -18.05 -20.88
CA THR A 838 25.64 -19.23 -21.22
C THR A 838 25.33 -19.79 -22.61
N ARG A 839 24.44 -19.15 -23.39
CA ARG A 839 23.89 -19.68 -24.65
C ARG A 839 23.95 -18.69 -25.82
N LEU A 840 24.97 -17.83 -25.87
CA LEU A 840 25.18 -16.93 -27.00
C LEU A 840 25.61 -17.71 -28.25
N ARG A 841 24.84 -17.65 -29.34
CA ARG A 841 25.14 -18.36 -30.60
C ARG A 841 25.03 -17.42 -31.81
N PRO A 842 25.98 -17.42 -32.75
CA PRO A 842 25.83 -16.67 -34.00
C PRO A 842 24.61 -17.17 -34.78
N SER A 843 23.87 -16.26 -35.43
CA SER A 843 22.66 -16.64 -36.17
C SER A 843 22.92 -17.63 -37.30
N THR A 844 24.15 -17.66 -37.83
CA THR A 844 24.60 -18.55 -38.89
C THR A 844 24.64 -20.03 -38.50
N GLU A 845 24.54 -20.35 -37.20
CA GLU A 845 24.49 -21.75 -36.72
C GLU A 845 23.15 -22.44 -37.01
N ASN A 846 22.08 -21.70 -37.28
CA ASN A 846 20.78 -22.26 -37.61
C ASN A 846 20.12 -21.51 -38.77
N SER A 847 19.90 -22.20 -39.88
CA SER A 847 19.27 -21.66 -41.09
C SER A 847 17.80 -21.27 -40.89
N GLU A 848 17.14 -21.76 -39.84
CA GLU A 848 15.75 -21.40 -39.50
C GLU A 848 15.64 -20.07 -38.73
N TRP A 849 16.77 -19.46 -38.35
CA TRP A 849 16.80 -18.15 -37.73
C TRP A 849 16.95 -17.05 -38.78
N GLN A 850 16.23 -15.95 -38.57
CA GLN A 850 16.31 -14.76 -39.43
C GLN A 850 17.73 -14.19 -39.41
N GLN A 851 18.38 -14.21 -40.57
CA GLN A 851 19.75 -13.73 -40.74
C GLN A 851 19.78 -12.18 -40.79
N PRO A 852 20.87 -11.56 -40.30
CA PRO A 852 21.01 -10.11 -40.30
C PRO A 852 21.36 -9.55 -41.69
N ALA A 853 21.24 -8.23 -41.84
CA ALA A 853 21.70 -7.50 -43.03
C ALA A 853 23.22 -7.58 -43.22
N GLU A 854 23.70 -7.32 -44.44
CA GLU A 854 25.13 -7.35 -44.75
C GLU A 854 25.92 -6.34 -43.90
N GLY A 855 27.01 -6.81 -43.27
CA GLY A 855 27.83 -6.01 -42.35
C GLY A 855 27.35 -5.94 -40.91
N VAL A 856 26.35 -6.76 -40.53
CA VAL A 856 25.84 -6.89 -39.16
C VAL A 856 26.12 -8.30 -38.62
N SER A 857 26.71 -8.38 -37.43
CA SER A 857 26.93 -9.65 -36.73
C SER A 857 25.81 -9.89 -35.73
N ARG A 858 24.94 -10.89 -35.99
CA ARG A 858 23.82 -11.26 -35.11
C ARG A 858 24.15 -12.45 -34.23
N TYR A 859 23.86 -12.31 -32.94
CA TYR A 859 23.98 -13.34 -31.93
C TYR A 859 22.64 -13.57 -31.23
N VAL A 860 22.17 -14.81 -31.24
CA VAL A 860 20.91 -15.24 -30.62
C VAL A 860 21.18 -15.66 -29.18
N LEU A 861 20.41 -15.12 -28.24
CA LEU A 861 20.44 -15.49 -26.82
C LEU A 861 19.33 -16.47 -26.48
N ARG A 862 18.15 -16.29 -27.10
CA ARG A 862 16.98 -17.16 -26.91
C ARG A 862 16.20 -17.31 -28.21
N SER A 863 15.75 -18.53 -28.45
CA SER A 863 14.83 -18.92 -29.52
C SER A 863 13.67 -19.72 -28.90
N TRP A 864 12.61 -19.90 -29.69
CA TRP A 864 11.51 -20.81 -29.34
C TRP A 864 11.94 -22.28 -29.40
#